data_AF-A0A836GI07-F1
#
_entry.id   AF-A0A836GI07-F1
#
_cell.length_a   1.000
_cell.length_b   1.000
_cell.length_c   1.000
_cell.angle_alpha   90.00
_cell.angle_beta   90.00
_cell.angle_gamma   90.00
#
_symmetry.space_group_name_H-M   'P 1'
#
loop_
_entity.id
_entity.type
_entity.pdbx_description
1 polymer ?
#
loop_
_entity_poly.entity_id
_entity_poly.type
_entity_poly.pdbx_seq_one_letter_code
_entity_poly.pdbx_strand_id
1 'polypeptide(L)'
;MKRWSRKAYASMHTRCVIHVGRRIGAACGSEKVGGGRAVLLAAICLVVFGLFFFVELVPMTGVLSAVLVPFGAAPSPRNRWGSDTTTTINFAVRSFAFRDMSETDKQREHELHVRRVEERLREAQRRPRADAALVVKGETDPNAFRMTVPSGGAAVQPVDAVVDGVALVRRPGTAPLPRLRTMWRTFTPAELYELYDALDIIYSFVNGSEANHHYRKQLRAGCGAHILGLEKRHFLSGNASAASPSHLKAEGKDLPPLLAELTTQCPIYRSILGKRNGELLKHFGGAENTLRVDDRDRETDELRHSLRSVEQHMPWHRGRVVMVSPGHHPTWVDGAKNFLAGMCGDARVQALRTSGTHLRVTTVHQDAVMPYGMRLTVDSHVIEQHLWRVRNVTPVHVYMNDDYFVNRGVAITDLFNEYGGTIVRTEGGNVAAGWKGDSSVSWVQGVANTELFNIVNLEHLPEDFIPKELLARWRGMLTRGADKNLSDGRRLFSSLKAKVDRAVAAARLRGIGLGGGAAAADEEMEQEARYILAFSEMLEAASTSSYWDAAFSAASAPTVLPAGRHKSLLKHYLTTHAPFVYCTNMFRHWSVRFRDDFAYADFHHRHRLARDLFMPFVYNAFIMARPWEASAKFLPYLLELKEAMEVAAAEASAAVTRSPQAETLPFIDALRERYTHHFARHAPNVSIFLDNTDGCAPATLYRNPAAEVMYMRVTNDIAANRRIMDDIQQRHPLYFNANAGFNTAEAADQLRRFLQSKFPTPVYLEAEVADGHTRAAAGAEDGALRRLFGDLMALPVVGVVSYEEGVCPLVRSLALAFAGHHLGGVRVSVEQHGGATLREARAALRHRVVSAMPAPACRYSERVSVGSAARGEGIADVARRAIGGAGAGVVLPSTCGGGAGLRVRGFVVDARTPGAPVRSAAALRDALAVPAQTLSLEDFRAVAVGPSEGDVVLVVSRADADAKAVHWVNGASESDLLVTYPLPVEAYEDMSAEVRWSVP
;
A
#
# COMPACT_ATOMS: atom_id res chain seq x y z
N MET A 1 -38.16 25.79 -30.62
CA MET A 1 -39.24 24.86 -30.20
C MET A 1 -39.38 24.87 -28.68
N LYS A 2 -40.12 25.83 -28.11
CA LYS A 2 -40.31 26.00 -26.66
C LYS A 2 -41.73 26.51 -26.42
N ARG A 3 -42.64 25.63 -25.94
CA ARG A 3 -43.85 25.91 -25.11
C ARG A 3 -44.88 24.77 -25.14
N TRP A 4 -44.81 23.82 -26.08
CA TRP A 4 -45.82 22.76 -26.20
C TRP A 4 -45.53 21.44 -25.43
N SER A 5 -44.32 21.19 -24.92
CA SER A 5 -44.03 19.94 -24.18
C SER A 5 -44.37 19.99 -22.67
N ARG A 6 -44.50 21.18 -22.06
CA ARG A 6 -44.74 21.29 -20.61
C ARG A 6 -46.19 21.01 -20.19
N LYS A 7 -47.17 21.29 -21.04
CA LYS A 7 -48.59 20.97 -20.76
C LYS A 7 -48.91 19.48 -20.90
N ALA A 8 -48.22 18.78 -21.81
CA ALA A 8 -48.37 17.33 -21.99
C ALA A 8 -47.82 16.54 -20.79
N TYR A 9 -46.66 16.95 -20.25
CA TYR A 9 -46.02 16.29 -19.10
C TYR A 9 -46.83 16.42 -17.80
N ALA A 10 -47.40 17.61 -17.53
CA ALA A 10 -48.25 17.83 -16.36
C ALA A 10 -49.58 17.05 -16.42
N SER A 11 -50.18 16.94 -17.61
CA SER A 11 -51.40 16.15 -17.85
C SER A 11 -51.17 14.65 -17.65
N MET A 12 -50.04 14.11 -18.12
CA MET A 12 -49.69 12.69 -17.97
C MET A 12 -49.38 12.31 -16.52
N HIS A 13 -48.66 13.18 -15.79
CA HIS A 13 -48.30 12.92 -14.40
C HIS A 13 -49.52 12.94 -13.46
N THR A 14 -50.46 13.86 -13.70
CA THR A 14 -51.71 13.97 -12.95
C THR A 14 -52.61 12.75 -13.18
N ARG A 15 -52.66 12.24 -14.42
CA ARG A 15 -53.39 11.00 -14.77
C ARG A 15 -52.78 9.75 -14.13
N CYS A 16 -51.45 9.63 -14.06
CA CYS A 16 -50.78 8.54 -13.37
C CYS A 16 -51.04 8.53 -11.86
N VAL A 17 -51.00 9.69 -11.21
CA VAL A 17 -51.25 9.81 -9.75
C VAL A 17 -52.70 9.45 -9.41
N ILE A 18 -53.67 9.88 -10.23
CA ILE A 18 -55.08 9.51 -10.06
C ILE A 18 -55.31 8.00 -10.29
N HIS A 19 -54.62 7.40 -11.26
CA HIS A 19 -54.75 5.96 -11.56
C HIS A 19 -54.14 5.09 -10.45
N VAL A 20 -52.99 5.49 -9.90
CA VAL A 20 -52.35 4.81 -8.76
C VAL A 20 -53.18 4.98 -7.48
N GLY A 21 -53.72 6.18 -7.24
CA GLY A 21 -54.61 6.43 -6.10
C GLY A 21 -55.89 5.59 -6.12
N ARG A 22 -56.48 5.37 -7.30
CA ARG A 22 -57.65 4.48 -7.47
C ARG A 22 -57.31 3.01 -7.23
N ARG A 23 -56.15 2.52 -7.68
CA ARG A 23 -55.73 1.12 -7.44
C ARG A 23 -55.42 0.85 -5.97
N ILE A 24 -54.85 1.82 -5.26
CA ILE A 24 -54.58 1.70 -3.82
C ILE A 24 -55.90 1.77 -3.01
N GLY A 25 -56.85 2.62 -3.42
CA GLY A 25 -58.19 2.67 -2.81
C GLY A 25 -58.98 1.37 -2.96
N ALA A 26 -58.86 0.69 -4.11
CA ALA A 26 -59.49 -0.61 -4.37
C ALA A 26 -58.88 -1.76 -3.53
N ALA A 27 -57.57 -1.69 -3.23
CA ALA A 27 -56.87 -2.69 -2.42
C ALA A 27 -57.15 -2.58 -0.90
N CYS A 28 -57.67 -1.43 -0.43
CA CYS A 28 -57.87 -1.15 0.99
C CYS A 28 -59.35 -0.97 1.41
N GLY A 29 -60.31 -1.32 0.54
CA GLY A 29 -61.72 -1.49 0.94
C GLY A 29 -62.50 -0.22 1.30
N SER A 30 -62.06 0.98 0.90
CA SER A 30 -62.87 2.20 1.03
C SER A 30 -62.39 3.33 0.10
N GLU A 31 -63.11 3.57 -1.01
CA GLU A 31 -62.77 4.59 -2.00
C GLU A 31 -62.85 6.04 -1.49
N LYS A 32 -63.56 6.29 -0.38
CA LYS A 32 -63.77 7.67 0.13
C LYS A 32 -62.63 8.18 1.03
N VAL A 33 -61.78 7.31 1.58
CA VAL A 33 -60.63 7.71 2.43
C VAL A 33 -59.35 7.93 1.60
N GLY A 34 -59.26 7.34 0.41
CA GLY A 34 -58.11 7.47 -0.50
C GLY A 34 -57.97 8.84 -1.18
N GLY A 35 -59.08 9.55 -1.42
CA GLY A 35 -59.06 10.87 -2.07
C GLY A 35 -58.46 11.99 -1.20
N GLY A 36 -58.80 12.03 0.09
CA GLY A 36 -58.34 13.07 1.01
C GLY A 36 -56.86 13.00 1.35
N ARG A 37 -56.30 11.77 1.47
CA ARG A 37 -54.86 11.58 1.78
C ARG A 37 -53.95 11.82 0.57
N ALA A 38 -54.42 11.60 -0.65
CA ALA A 38 -53.65 11.88 -1.87
C ALA A 38 -53.46 13.38 -2.13
N VAL A 39 -54.48 14.20 -1.83
CA VAL A 39 -54.41 15.66 -1.97
C VAL A 39 -53.45 16.27 -0.93
N LEU A 40 -53.44 15.74 0.30
CA LEU A 40 -52.54 16.18 1.35
C LEU A 40 -51.06 15.86 1.02
N LEU A 41 -50.77 14.66 0.49
CA LEU A 41 -49.43 14.27 0.04
C LEU A 41 -48.95 15.10 -1.16
N ALA A 42 -49.84 15.42 -2.11
CA ALA A 42 -49.50 16.28 -3.25
C ALA A 42 -49.20 17.73 -2.83
N ALA A 43 -49.95 18.27 -1.85
CA ALA A 43 -49.71 19.59 -1.29
C ALA A 43 -48.37 19.66 -0.53
N ILE A 44 -48.05 18.63 0.26
CA ILE A 44 -46.77 18.54 0.98
C ILE A 44 -45.60 18.47 -0.01
N CYS A 45 -45.70 17.65 -1.06
CA CYS A 45 -44.65 17.57 -2.08
C CYS A 45 -44.46 18.89 -2.86
N LEU A 46 -45.53 19.63 -3.15
CA LEU A 46 -45.44 20.94 -3.82
C LEU A 46 -44.81 22.02 -2.93
N VAL A 47 -45.09 22.01 -1.62
CA VAL A 47 -44.48 22.95 -0.65
C VAL A 47 -43.00 22.63 -0.46
N VAL A 48 -42.63 21.35 -0.36
CA VAL A 48 -41.23 20.91 -0.24
C VAL A 48 -40.45 21.24 -1.52
N PHE A 49 -41.03 21.06 -2.71
CA PHE A 49 -40.39 21.47 -3.97
C PHE A 49 -40.31 22.99 -4.14
N GLY A 50 -41.32 23.74 -3.68
CA GLY A 50 -41.28 25.21 -3.68
C GLY A 50 -40.18 25.78 -2.77
N LEU A 51 -39.99 25.18 -1.59
CA LEU A 51 -38.91 25.52 -0.67
C LEU A 51 -37.53 25.15 -1.25
N PHE A 52 -37.42 24.02 -1.96
CA PHE A 52 -36.19 23.64 -2.66
C PHE A 52 -35.84 24.60 -3.81
N PHE A 53 -36.85 25.09 -4.55
CA PHE A 53 -36.65 26.04 -5.64
C PHE A 53 -36.27 27.46 -5.16
N PHE A 54 -36.74 27.86 -3.97
CA PHE A 54 -36.36 29.15 -3.37
C PHE A 54 -34.96 29.16 -2.76
N VAL A 55 -34.44 28.01 -2.32
CA VAL A 55 -33.07 27.88 -1.79
C VAL A 55 -32.02 27.87 -2.91
N GLU A 56 -32.37 27.47 -4.13
CA GLU A 56 -31.46 27.54 -5.30
C GLU A 56 -31.44 28.89 -6.05
N LEU A 57 -32.37 29.82 -5.74
CA LEU A 57 -32.46 31.11 -6.46
C LEU A 57 -31.70 32.27 -5.80
N VAL A 58 -31.08 32.07 -4.63
CA VAL A 58 -30.38 33.13 -3.87
C VAL A 58 -28.87 33.28 -4.19
N PRO A 59 -28.14 32.36 -4.88
CA PRO A 59 -26.79 32.66 -5.39
C PRO A 59 -26.73 33.03 -6.89
N MET A 60 -27.86 33.12 -7.60
CA MET A 60 -27.91 33.39 -9.05
C MET A 60 -28.22 34.85 -9.43
N THR A 61 -27.71 35.83 -8.67
CA THR A 61 -27.79 37.26 -9.04
C THR A 61 -26.43 37.99 -9.05
N GLY A 62 -25.31 37.25 -8.93
CA GLY A 62 -23.96 37.84 -8.92
C GLY A 62 -23.16 37.86 -10.23
N VAL A 63 -23.62 37.24 -11.33
CA VAL A 63 -22.80 37.07 -12.55
C VAL A 63 -23.58 37.34 -13.84
N LEU A 64 -24.33 38.45 -13.89
CA LEU A 64 -25.00 38.94 -15.10
C LEU A 64 -24.53 40.35 -15.46
N SER A 65 -23.23 40.52 -15.65
CA SER A 65 -22.63 41.72 -16.27
C SER A 65 -21.27 41.38 -16.87
N ALA A 66 -21.23 40.72 -18.03
CA ALA A 66 -20.09 40.77 -18.97
C ALA A 66 -20.28 39.97 -20.28
N VAL A 67 -21.49 39.61 -20.73
CA VAL A 67 -21.67 39.04 -22.07
C VAL A 67 -22.91 39.61 -22.75
N LEU A 68 -22.74 40.76 -23.38
CA LEU A 68 -23.58 41.26 -24.46
C LEU A 68 -22.67 41.46 -25.70
N VAL A 69 -22.66 40.45 -26.59
CA VAL A 69 -22.96 40.49 -28.06
C VAL A 69 -22.23 41.56 -28.95
N PRO A 70 -21.96 41.41 -30.28
CA PRO A 70 -22.24 40.33 -31.26
C PRO A 70 -21.13 39.95 -32.31
N PHE A 71 -21.36 38.78 -32.95
CA PHE A 71 -21.21 38.39 -34.38
C PHE A 71 -20.07 38.90 -35.31
N GLY A 72 -19.45 37.93 -36.01
CA GLY A 72 -18.81 38.08 -37.32
C GLY A 72 -18.74 36.74 -38.06
N ALA A 73 -19.15 36.72 -39.33
CA ALA A 73 -19.57 35.57 -40.13
C ALA A 73 -18.44 34.73 -40.75
N ALA A 74 -18.78 33.50 -41.18
CA ALA A 74 -17.97 32.61 -42.03
C ALA A 74 -17.78 33.20 -43.46
N PRO A 75 -16.82 32.74 -44.31
CA PRO A 75 -16.88 31.40 -44.92
C PRO A 75 -15.51 30.71 -45.24
N SER A 76 -15.54 29.38 -45.40
CA SER A 76 -14.58 28.59 -46.23
C SER A 76 -14.79 28.88 -47.74
N PRO A 77 -14.03 28.37 -48.76
CA PRO A 77 -13.03 27.28 -48.77
C PRO A 77 -11.84 27.44 -49.80
N ARG A 78 -11.06 26.36 -49.97
CA ARG A 78 -10.22 25.94 -51.14
C ARG A 78 -8.78 26.47 -51.30
N ASN A 79 -7.81 25.57 -51.06
CA ASN A 79 -6.94 24.88 -52.05
C ASN A 79 -5.59 24.54 -51.38
N ARG A 80 -5.19 23.27 -51.26
CA ARG A 80 -4.66 22.34 -52.27
C ARG A 80 -3.13 22.39 -52.27
N TRP A 81 -2.53 21.24 -51.90
CA TRP A 81 -1.17 20.69 -52.14
C TRP A 81 -0.84 19.85 -50.90
N GLY A 82 -0.47 18.58 -50.95
CA GLY A 82 -0.23 17.64 -52.03
C GLY A 82 0.28 16.37 -51.35
N SER A 83 -0.28 15.23 -51.73
CA SER A 83 0.25 13.91 -51.39
C SER A 83 1.49 13.62 -52.22
N ASP A 84 2.61 13.30 -51.56
CA ASP A 84 3.65 12.40 -52.09
C ASP A 84 4.56 11.99 -50.90
N THR A 85 4.40 10.77 -50.39
CA THR A 85 5.11 9.53 -50.76
C THR A 85 6.54 9.44 -50.21
N THR A 86 6.78 8.33 -49.50
CA THR A 86 8.08 7.67 -49.31
C THR A 86 9.15 8.37 -48.49
N THR A 87 9.07 8.20 -47.17
CA THR A 87 10.25 7.78 -46.40
C THR A 87 9.83 6.70 -45.42
N THR A 88 9.94 5.47 -45.91
CA THR A 88 10.00 4.24 -45.14
C THR A 88 11.21 4.34 -44.20
N ILE A 89 11.05 4.92 -43.02
CA ILE A 89 12.02 4.72 -41.94
C ILE A 89 11.49 3.53 -41.14
N ASN A 90 12.01 2.36 -41.48
CA ASN A 90 11.89 1.15 -40.70
C ASN A 90 12.25 1.45 -39.23
N PHE A 91 11.27 1.51 -38.34
CA PHE A 91 11.46 1.40 -36.88
C PHE A 91 11.67 -0.08 -36.48
N ALA A 92 12.47 -0.79 -37.26
CA ALA A 92 12.98 -2.11 -36.93
C ALA A 92 14.46 -1.96 -36.61
N VAL A 93 14.85 -2.38 -35.41
CA VAL A 93 16.24 -2.54 -34.92
C VAL A 93 16.97 -1.23 -34.57
N ARG A 94 16.73 -0.75 -33.33
CA ARG A 94 17.79 -0.11 -32.50
C ARG A 94 17.77 -0.57 -31.03
N SER A 95 17.26 -1.77 -30.75
CA SER A 95 17.40 -2.42 -29.42
C SER A 95 18.68 -3.26 -29.27
N PHE A 96 19.59 -3.21 -30.24
CA PHE A 96 20.85 -3.98 -30.25
C PHE A 96 22.11 -3.11 -30.02
N ALA A 97 21.99 -1.79 -29.86
CA ALA A 97 23.17 -0.91 -29.81
C ALA A 97 23.87 -0.85 -28.44
N PHE A 98 23.15 -0.98 -27.31
CA PHE A 98 23.73 -0.71 -25.99
C PHE A 98 24.69 -1.77 -25.43
N ARG A 99 24.63 -3.00 -25.97
CA ARG A 99 25.40 -4.13 -25.43
C ARG A 99 26.87 -4.13 -25.88
N ASP A 100 27.14 -3.56 -27.06
CA ASP A 100 28.49 -3.45 -27.64
C ASP A 100 29.00 -1.99 -27.64
N MET A 101 28.30 -1.09 -26.95
CA MET A 101 28.70 0.30 -26.82
C MET A 101 29.79 0.45 -25.76
N SER A 102 30.87 1.13 -26.15
CA SER A 102 31.90 1.58 -25.22
C SER A 102 31.29 2.44 -24.11
N GLU A 103 31.91 2.52 -22.92
CA GLU A 103 31.46 3.43 -21.86
C GLU A 103 31.35 4.88 -22.35
N THR A 104 32.23 5.28 -23.28
CA THR A 104 32.16 6.57 -23.97
C THR A 104 30.89 6.75 -24.81
N ASP A 105 30.38 5.71 -25.47
CA ASP A 105 29.15 5.79 -26.24
C ASP A 105 27.91 5.77 -25.34
N LYS A 106 27.95 5.06 -24.19
CA LYS A 106 26.89 5.13 -23.17
C LYS A 106 26.82 6.53 -22.55
N GLN A 107 27.97 7.10 -22.21
CA GLN A 107 28.09 8.49 -21.75
C GLN A 107 27.51 9.45 -22.81
N ARG A 108 27.82 9.22 -24.10
CA ARG A 108 27.32 10.03 -25.21
C ARG A 108 25.82 9.89 -25.44
N GLU A 109 25.24 8.70 -25.33
CA GLU A 109 23.78 8.48 -25.39
C GLU A 109 23.08 9.08 -24.17
N HIS A 110 23.68 8.98 -22.98
CA HIS A 110 23.23 9.66 -21.78
C HIS A 110 23.26 11.19 -21.95
N GLU A 111 24.35 11.75 -22.48
CA GLU A 111 24.47 13.18 -22.83
C GLU A 111 23.49 13.60 -23.92
N LEU A 112 23.22 12.75 -24.92
CA LEU A 112 22.21 13.00 -25.95
C LEU A 112 20.78 12.94 -25.39
N HIS A 113 20.54 12.09 -24.40
CA HIS A 113 19.27 12.04 -23.68
C HIS A 113 19.10 13.28 -22.79
N VAL A 114 20.14 13.66 -22.03
CA VAL A 114 20.20 14.90 -21.24
C VAL A 114 20.01 16.11 -22.17
N ARG A 115 20.66 16.17 -23.33
CA ARG A 115 20.43 17.22 -24.34
C ARG A 115 19.01 17.20 -24.89
N ARG A 116 18.40 16.03 -25.11
CA ARG A 116 16.98 15.94 -25.51
C ARG A 116 16.03 16.40 -24.40
N VAL A 117 16.40 16.19 -23.13
CA VAL A 117 15.68 16.73 -21.98
C VAL A 117 15.85 18.24 -21.91
N GLU A 118 17.07 18.77 -22.09
CA GLU A 118 17.34 20.21 -22.19
C GLU A 118 16.65 20.87 -23.38
N GLU A 119 16.62 20.21 -24.55
CA GLU A 119 15.88 20.66 -25.72
C GLU A 119 14.38 20.66 -25.44
N ARG A 120 13.83 19.62 -24.80
CA ARG A 120 12.42 19.61 -24.36
C ARG A 120 12.12 20.70 -23.33
N LEU A 121 13.05 21.00 -22.41
CA LEU A 121 12.94 22.13 -21.48
C LEU A 121 12.95 23.47 -22.22
N ARG A 122 13.79 23.62 -23.26
CA ARG A 122 13.82 24.80 -24.14
C ARG A 122 12.58 24.87 -25.03
N GLU A 123 12.03 23.75 -25.46
CA GLU A 123 10.81 23.66 -26.28
C GLU A 123 9.57 23.97 -25.43
N ALA A 124 9.55 23.51 -24.17
CA ALA A 124 8.57 23.92 -23.16
C ALA A 124 8.65 25.43 -22.85
N GLN A 125 9.83 26.04 -22.93
CA GLN A 125 10.00 27.50 -22.87
C GLN A 125 9.56 28.24 -24.16
N ARG A 126 9.54 27.57 -25.32
CA ARG A 126 9.21 28.16 -26.64
C ARG A 126 7.75 28.01 -27.06
N ARG A 127 6.97 27.11 -26.44
CA ARG A 127 5.52 27.06 -26.69
C ARG A 127 4.89 28.39 -26.27
N PRO A 128 4.13 29.07 -27.14
CA PRO A 128 3.34 30.23 -26.70
C PRO A 128 2.45 29.75 -25.56
N ARG A 129 2.55 30.41 -24.40
CA ARG A 129 1.61 30.22 -23.29
C ARG A 129 0.22 30.67 -23.78
N ALA A 130 -0.50 29.78 -24.44
CA ALA A 130 -1.94 29.90 -24.59
C ALA A 130 -2.53 29.67 -23.19
N ASP A 131 -2.85 30.78 -22.53
CA ASP A 131 -3.54 30.86 -21.24
C ASP A 131 -3.00 29.97 -20.10
N ALA A 132 -1.68 29.92 -19.98
CA ALA A 132 -1.01 29.50 -18.74
C ALA A 132 -0.97 30.67 -17.73
N ALA A 133 -2.16 31.09 -17.27
CA ALA A 133 -2.36 31.78 -16.00
C ALA A 133 -3.17 30.81 -15.11
N LEU A 134 -2.74 30.28 -13.97
CA LEU A 134 -1.66 30.62 -13.05
C LEU A 134 -0.93 29.35 -12.57
N VAL A 135 0.39 29.29 -12.78
CA VAL A 135 1.30 29.33 -11.63
C VAL A 135 2.07 30.62 -11.83
N VAL A 136 1.60 31.70 -11.23
CA VAL A 136 2.42 32.90 -11.13
C VAL A 136 3.60 32.48 -10.26
N LYS A 137 4.81 32.38 -10.83
CA LYS A 137 6.04 32.52 -10.03
C LYS A 137 5.90 33.88 -9.34
N GLY A 138 5.38 33.91 -8.12
CA GLY A 138 5.08 35.16 -7.40
C GLY A 138 3.72 35.24 -6.71
N GLU A 139 2.77 34.32 -6.93
CA GLU A 139 1.70 34.14 -5.93
C GLU A 139 2.24 33.26 -4.80
N THR A 140 2.14 33.78 -3.58
CA THR A 140 2.48 33.09 -2.34
C THR A 140 1.51 31.93 -2.14
N ASP A 141 1.89 30.74 -2.59
CA ASP A 141 1.45 29.53 -1.89
C ASP A 141 2.26 29.48 -0.59
N PRO A 142 1.63 29.71 0.59
CA PRO A 142 2.33 29.66 1.87
C PRO A 142 2.93 28.27 2.15
N ASN A 143 2.52 27.23 1.42
CA ASN A 143 3.00 25.86 1.59
C ASN A 143 4.11 25.47 0.59
N ALA A 144 4.40 26.28 -0.43
CA ALA A 144 5.48 25.97 -1.36
C ALA A 144 6.82 26.38 -0.74
N PHE A 145 7.61 25.40 -0.31
CA PHE A 145 9.00 25.63 0.10
C PHE A 145 9.77 26.31 -1.03
N ARG A 146 10.09 27.59 -0.87
CA ARG A 146 11.10 28.27 -1.68
C ARG A 146 12.31 28.53 -0.81
N MET A 147 13.34 27.72 -0.99
CA MET A 147 14.68 28.16 -0.69
C MET A 147 15.16 29.02 -1.85
N THR A 148 15.15 30.34 -1.69
CA THR A 148 15.78 31.25 -2.64
C THR A 148 17.29 31.07 -2.54
N VAL A 149 17.89 30.22 -3.37
CA VAL A 149 19.34 30.13 -3.52
C VAL A 149 19.78 31.01 -4.71
N PRO A 150 20.80 31.88 -4.56
CA PRO A 150 21.46 32.48 -5.72
C PRO A 150 22.13 31.37 -6.53
N SER A 151 21.70 31.21 -7.78
CA SER A 151 22.26 30.26 -8.74
C SER A 151 23.79 30.36 -8.82
N GLY A 152 24.52 29.29 -8.47
CA GLY A 152 25.96 29.25 -8.76
C GLY A 152 26.85 28.16 -8.13
N GLY A 153 26.41 27.35 -7.15
CA GLY A 153 27.31 26.36 -6.54
C GLY A 153 26.63 25.07 -6.08
N ALA A 154 27.24 23.93 -6.42
CA ALA A 154 26.86 22.58 -5.98
C ALA A 154 27.29 22.25 -4.52
N ALA A 155 27.59 23.28 -3.71
CA ALA A 155 28.06 23.09 -2.34
C ALA A 155 26.87 22.85 -1.39
N VAL A 156 26.99 21.84 -0.51
CA VAL A 156 26.03 21.59 0.57
C VAL A 156 26.05 22.80 1.52
N GLN A 157 24.93 23.51 1.63
CA GLN A 157 24.83 24.69 2.49
C GLN A 157 24.08 24.34 3.78
N PRO A 158 24.66 24.60 4.97
CA PRO A 158 23.92 24.55 6.21
C PRO A 158 22.78 25.57 6.16
N VAL A 159 21.55 25.11 6.36
CA VAL A 159 20.41 26.01 6.51
C VAL A 159 19.99 25.92 7.96
N ASP A 160 20.53 26.80 8.79
CA ASP A 160 19.86 27.13 10.04
C ASP A 160 18.42 27.48 9.66
N ALA A 161 17.46 26.67 10.12
CA ALA A 161 16.07 26.77 9.68
C ALA A 161 15.67 28.24 9.72
N VAL A 162 15.51 28.87 8.55
CA VAL A 162 15.18 30.31 8.49
C VAL A 162 13.73 30.42 8.95
N VAL A 163 13.60 30.63 10.26
CA VAL A 163 12.41 31.09 10.96
C VAL A 163 12.37 32.59 10.73
N ASP A 164 11.83 32.99 9.58
CA ASP A 164 11.10 34.26 9.32
C ASP A 164 11.08 34.53 7.80
N GLY A 165 10.01 34.05 7.14
CA GLY A 165 9.82 34.29 5.70
C GLY A 165 8.66 33.57 4.98
N VAL A 166 7.90 32.71 5.69
CA VAL A 166 6.67 31.98 5.29
C VAL A 166 6.91 30.71 4.43
N ALA A 167 6.57 29.48 4.83
CA ALA A 167 6.11 28.93 6.11
C ALA A 167 6.65 27.50 6.31
N LEU A 168 7.50 27.31 7.33
CA LEU A 168 7.34 26.15 8.20
C LEU A 168 5.99 26.37 8.88
N VAL A 169 5.04 25.45 8.77
CA VAL A 169 3.74 25.59 9.46
C VAL A 169 4.01 25.51 10.96
N ARG A 170 4.31 26.67 11.53
CA ARG A 170 4.31 26.89 12.97
C ARG A 170 3.10 27.74 13.28
N ARG A 171 2.44 27.43 14.39
CA ARG A 171 1.49 28.38 14.96
C ARG A 171 2.21 29.71 15.14
N PRO A 172 1.64 30.85 14.71
CA PRO A 172 2.18 32.16 15.03
C PRO A 172 2.47 32.24 16.53
N GLY A 173 3.73 32.54 16.90
CA GLY A 173 4.19 32.60 18.29
C GLY A 173 4.76 31.32 18.91
N THR A 174 5.00 30.25 18.14
CA THR A 174 5.72 29.06 18.62
C THR A 174 7.21 29.10 18.25
N ALA A 175 8.08 28.96 19.25
CA ALA A 175 9.54 28.97 19.07
C ALA A 175 10.03 27.68 18.37
N PRO A 176 11.12 27.72 17.59
CA PRO A 176 11.75 26.53 17.02
C PRO A 176 12.08 25.47 18.07
N LEU A 177 11.93 24.21 17.67
CA LEU A 177 12.56 23.08 18.34
C LEU A 177 14.04 23.38 18.66
N PRO A 178 14.47 23.28 19.93
CA PRO A 178 15.82 23.60 20.34
C PRO A 178 16.89 22.76 19.62
N ARG A 179 17.86 23.41 18.97
CA ARG A 179 19.04 22.75 18.38
C ARG A 179 18.73 21.64 17.36
N LEU A 180 17.61 21.75 16.65
CA LEU A 180 17.35 21.03 15.41
C LEU A 180 17.96 21.80 14.24
N ARG A 181 18.85 21.15 13.48
CA ARG A 181 19.48 21.71 12.28
C ARG A 181 19.04 20.91 11.06
N THR A 182 18.77 21.60 9.95
CA THR A 182 18.48 20.97 8.66
C THR A 182 19.53 21.38 7.64
N MET A 183 19.91 20.48 6.75
CA MET A 183 20.78 20.77 5.61
C MET A 183 20.18 20.25 4.34
N TRP A 184 20.41 20.98 3.25
CA TRP A 184 19.84 20.62 1.97
C TRP A 184 20.95 20.60 0.93
N ARG A 185 21.07 19.46 0.24
CA ARG A 185 21.87 19.33 -0.97
C ARG A 185 20.95 19.43 -2.17
N THR A 186 21.43 20.05 -3.25
CA THR A 186 20.77 19.93 -4.54
C THR A 186 21.41 18.81 -5.36
N PHE A 187 20.59 18.13 -6.14
CA PHE A 187 20.95 17.07 -7.06
C PHE A 187 20.73 17.55 -8.49
N THR A 188 21.66 17.19 -9.36
CA THR A 188 21.50 17.25 -10.80
C THR A 188 20.53 16.15 -11.26
N PRO A 189 19.91 16.28 -12.45
CA PRO A 189 19.08 15.20 -13.01
C PRO A 189 19.81 13.87 -13.14
N ALA A 190 21.11 13.88 -13.45
CA ALA A 190 21.92 12.65 -13.54
C ALA A 190 22.05 11.95 -12.19
N GLU A 191 22.36 12.70 -11.13
CA GLU A 191 22.39 12.16 -9.75
C GLU A 191 21.01 11.63 -9.33
N LEU A 192 19.92 12.27 -9.73
CA LEU A 192 18.57 11.76 -9.46
C LEU A 192 18.29 10.43 -10.18
N TYR A 193 18.76 10.26 -11.42
CA TYR A 193 18.66 8.96 -12.09
C TYR A 193 19.50 7.90 -11.38
N GLU A 194 20.73 8.20 -10.99
CA GLU A 194 21.59 7.26 -10.24
C GLU A 194 20.99 6.86 -8.89
N LEU A 195 20.27 7.78 -8.23
CA LEU A 195 19.63 7.54 -6.95
C LEU A 195 18.32 6.75 -7.07
N TYR A 196 17.54 6.97 -8.13
CA TYR A 196 16.13 6.60 -8.18
C TYR A 196 15.69 5.83 -9.43
N ASP A 197 16.57 5.49 -10.37
CA ASP A 197 16.20 4.66 -11.53
C ASP A 197 15.68 3.27 -11.12
N ALA A 198 16.17 2.76 -10.00
CA ALA A 198 15.79 1.48 -9.40
C ALA A 198 14.66 1.57 -8.37
N LEU A 199 13.94 2.71 -8.28
CA LEU A 199 12.81 2.86 -7.35
C LEU A 199 11.75 1.77 -7.57
N ASP A 200 11.03 1.35 -6.53
CA ASP A 200 9.93 0.41 -6.71
C ASP A 200 8.68 1.11 -7.24
N ILE A 201 8.01 0.48 -8.22
CA ILE A 201 6.62 0.80 -8.59
C ILE A 201 5.72 -0.24 -7.93
N ILE A 202 4.87 0.22 -7.02
CA ILE A 202 3.94 -0.62 -6.26
C ILE A 202 2.52 -0.35 -6.73
N TYR A 203 1.88 -1.39 -7.26
CA TYR A 203 0.48 -1.40 -7.61
C TYR A 203 -0.37 -1.90 -6.45
N SER A 204 -1.48 -1.23 -6.16
CA SER A 204 -2.61 -1.89 -5.51
C SER A 204 -3.49 -2.50 -6.59
N PHE A 205 -3.69 -3.82 -6.51
CA PHE A 205 -4.60 -4.55 -7.39
C PHE A 205 -5.65 -5.23 -6.54
N VAL A 206 -6.48 -4.38 -5.92
CA VAL A 206 -7.47 -4.78 -4.92
C VAL A 206 -8.82 -5.15 -5.55
N ASN A 207 -9.04 -4.72 -6.79
CA ASN A 207 -10.19 -5.09 -7.60
C ASN A 207 -9.94 -6.47 -8.21
N GLY A 208 -10.83 -7.43 -8.00
CA GLY A 208 -10.66 -8.76 -8.58
C GLY A 208 -11.85 -9.68 -8.37
N SER A 209 -12.10 -10.52 -9.37
CA SER A 209 -13.15 -11.54 -9.38
C SER A 209 -12.73 -12.85 -8.72
N GLU A 210 -11.52 -12.92 -8.16
CA GLU A 210 -10.97 -14.13 -7.57
C GLU A 210 -11.80 -14.62 -6.38
N ALA A 211 -11.98 -15.94 -6.29
CA ALA A 211 -12.93 -16.58 -5.40
C ALA A 211 -12.64 -16.33 -3.90
N ASN A 212 -11.37 -16.37 -3.48
CA ASN A 212 -10.97 -16.10 -2.09
C ASN A 212 -11.24 -14.63 -1.71
N HIS A 213 -10.96 -13.69 -2.59
CA HIS A 213 -11.30 -12.29 -2.39
C HIS A 213 -12.82 -12.10 -2.29
N HIS A 214 -13.57 -12.70 -3.22
CA HIS A 214 -15.02 -12.61 -3.24
C HIS A 214 -15.67 -13.24 -2.00
N TYR A 215 -15.14 -14.39 -1.54
CA TYR A 215 -15.51 -15.02 -0.27
C TYR A 215 -15.35 -14.04 0.89
N ARG A 216 -14.16 -13.42 1.01
CA ARG A 216 -13.87 -12.49 2.09
C ARG A 216 -14.80 -11.27 2.06
N LYS A 217 -15.03 -10.71 0.87
CA LYS A 217 -15.92 -9.57 0.65
C LYS A 217 -17.37 -9.90 1.06
N GLN A 218 -17.92 -11.03 0.60
CA GLN A 218 -19.28 -11.44 0.94
C GLN A 218 -19.47 -11.75 2.42
N LEU A 219 -18.57 -12.53 3.03
CA LEU A 219 -18.63 -12.86 4.45
C LEU A 219 -18.48 -11.61 5.32
N ARG A 220 -17.66 -10.65 4.91
CA ARG A 220 -17.57 -9.35 5.60
C ARG A 220 -18.82 -8.50 5.44
N ALA A 221 -19.37 -8.40 4.23
CA ALA A 221 -20.58 -7.62 3.99
C ALA A 221 -21.79 -8.19 4.76
N GLY A 222 -21.96 -9.52 4.79
CA GLY A 222 -23.10 -10.16 5.44
C GLY A 222 -22.91 -10.51 6.92
N CYS A 223 -21.69 -10.84 7.35
CA CYS A 223 -21.39 -11.31 8.71
C CYS A 223 -20.47 -10.39 9.51
N GLY A 224 -19.93 -9.31 8.92
CA GLY A 224 -18.81 -8.55 9.47
C GLY A 224 -19.01 -8.02 10.88
N ALA A 225 -20.18 -7.47 11.21
CA ALA A 225 -20.47 -6.96 12.56
C ALA A 225 -20.44 -8.09 13.62
N HIS A 226 -20.93 -9.27 13.27
CA HIS A 226 -20.94 -10.43 14.16
C HIS A 226 -19.54 -11.04 14.31
N ILE A 227 -18.79 -11.15 13.20
CA ILE A 227 -17.38 -11.58 13.20
C ILE A 227 -16.57 -10.64 14.09
N LEU A 228 -16.68 -9.33 13.90
CA LEU A 228 -16.00 -8.33 14.73
C LEU A 228 -16.42 -8.40 16.20
N GLY A 229 -17.71 -8.61 16.48
CA GLY A 229 -18.21 -8.78 17.84
C GLY A 229 -17.69 -10.04 18.53
N LEU A 230 -17.54 -11.14 17.78
CA LEU A 230 -16.95 -12.39 18.25
C LEU A 230 -15.46 -12.24 18.51
N GLU A 231 -14.72 -11.70 17.54
CA GLU A 231 -13.31 -11.36 17.69
C GLU A 231 -13.13 -10.47 18.92
N LYS A 232 -13.83 -9.33 19.00
CA LYS A 232 -13.78 -8.41 20.14
C LYS A 232 -14.08 -9.10 21.47
N ARG A 233 -15.08 -9.98 21.56
CA ARG A 233 -15.36 -10.75 22.79
C ARG A 233 -14.24 -11.74 23.12
N HIS A 234 -13.74 -12.49 22.14
CA HIS A 234 -12.63 -13.44 22.33
C HIS A 234 -11.33 -12.74 22.74
N PHE A 235 -11.08 -11.53 22.23
CA PHE A 235 -9.96 -10.70 22.63
C PHE A 235 -10.14 -10.05 24.01
N LEU A 236 -11.26 -9.37 24.26
CA LEU A 236 -11.47 -8.56 25.47
C LEU A 236 -11.84 -9.37 26.72
N SER A 237 -12.46 -10.55 26.57
CA SER A 237 -12.75 -11.43 27.73
C SER A 237 -11.50 -11.96 28.42
N GLY A 238 -10.32 -11.78 27.82
CA GLY A 238 -9.02 -12.09 28.41
C GLY A 238 -8.69 -11.32 29.70
N ASN A 239 -9.37 -10.22 30.00
CA ASN A 239 -9.25 -9.52 31.30
C ASN A 239 -10.30 -9.93 32.34
N ALA A 240 -11.33 -10.70 31.97
CA ALA A 240 -12.46 -10.96 32.86
C ALA A 240 -13.13 -12.31 32.59
N SER A 241 -12.44 -13.44 32.80
CA SER A 241 -13.05 -14.69 33.29
C SER A 241 -12.03 -15.84 33.33
N ALA A 242 -11.35 -15.96 34.46
CA ALA A 242 -10.90 -17.25 34.96
C ALA A 242 -12.10 -17.97 35.58
N ALA A 243 -12.89 -18.70 34.79
CA ALA A 243 -13.91 -19.60 35.33
C ALA A 243 -14.13 -20.82 34.42
N SER A 244 -13.56 -21.94 34.87
CA SER A 244 -13.88 -23.35 34.64
C SER A 244 -13.85 -23.95 33.22
N PRO A 245 -12.89 -24.85 32.92
CA PRO A 245 -12.97 -25.79 31.81
C PRO A 245 -13.76 -27.02 32.24
N SER A 246 -15.09 -26.91 32.31
CA SER A 246 -15.94 -28.05 32.60
C SER A 246 -17.32 -27.84 32.00
N HIS A 247 -17.52 -28.29 30.76
CA HIS A 247 -18.78 -28.83 30.21
C HIS A 247 -18.69 -28.86 28.67
N LEU A 248 -18.12 -29.92 28.11
CA LEU A 248 -18.45 -30.39 26.76
C LEU A 248 -18.45 -31.92 26.81
N LYS A 249 -19.60 -32.51 27.16
CA LYS A 249 -19.90 -33.91 26.86
C LYS A 249 -20.39 -33.96 25.41
N ALA A 250 -19.86 -34.94 24.68
CA ALA A 250 -20.25 -35.28 23.32
C ALA A 250 -21.74 -35.62 23.23
N GLU A 251 -22.41 -35.09 22.21
CA GLU A 251 -23.12 -35.89 21.19
C GLU A 251 -23.78 -34.97 20.15
N GLY A 252 -23.21 -34.96 18.94
CA GLY A 252 -23.88 -34.56 17.71
C GLY A 252 -23.13 -33.51 16.89
N LYS A 253 -22.39 -33.92 15.84
CA LYS A 253 -22.00 -33.03 14.71
C LYS A 253 -21.58 -31.60 15.15
N ASP A 254 -20.76 -31.50 16.20
CA ASP A 254 -20.57 -30.28 16.98
C ASP A 254 -19.72 -29.23 16.24
N LEU A 255 -20.40 -28.25 15.64
CA LEU A 255 -19.77 -27.01 15.19
C LEU A 255 -19.41 -26.19 16.46
N PRO A 256 -18.15 -25.74 16.65
CA PRO A 256 -17.73 -24.99 17.84
C PRO A 256 -18.66 -23.81 18.18
N PRO A 257 -18.75 -23.39 19.46
CA PRO A 257 -19.72 -22.36 19.90
C PRO A 257 -19.69 -21.06 19.07
N LEU A 258 -18.50 -20.63 18.63
CA LEU A 258 -18.32 -19.45 17.78
C LEU A 258 -18.97 -19.61 16.40
N LEU A 259 -18.73 -20.74 15.75
CA LEU A 259 -19.27 -21.04 14.43
C LEU A 259 -20.78 -21.33 14.51
N ALA A 260 -21.26 -21.92 15.61
CA ALA A 260 -22.68 -22.07 15.89
C ALA A 260 -23.37 -20.70 16.05
N GLU A 261 -22.72 -19.76 16.74
CA GLU A 261 -23.23 -18.39 16.87
C GLU A 261 -23.33 -17.69 15.50
N LEU A 262 -22.29 -17.79 14.66
CA LEU A 262 -22.32 -17.27 13.28
C LEU A 262 -23.41 -17.94 12.44
N THR A 263 -23.66 -19.23 12.63
CA THR A 263 -24.73 -19.95 11.91
C THR A 263 -26.11 -19.38 12.24
N THR A 264 -26.32 -18.99 13.50
CA THR A 264 -27.57 -18.39 13.96
C THR A 264 -27.72 -16.96 13.46
N GLN A 265 -26.65 -16.17 13.47
CA GLN A 265 -26.68 -14.73 13.26
C GLN A 265 -26.37 -14.27 11.82
N CYS A 266 -25.72 -15.12 11.00
CA CYS A 266 -25.34 -14.77 9.64
C CYS A 266 -25.98 -15.68 8.58
N PRO A 267 -26.95 -15.18 7.79
CA PRO A 267 -27.60 -15.94 6.72
C PRO A 267 -26.65 -16.44 5.63
N ILE A 268 -25.63 -15.64 5.26
CA ILE A 268 -24.63 -16.04 4.25
C ILE A 268 -23.81 -17.22 4.76
N TYR A 269 -23.36 -17.19 6.02
CA TYR A 269 -22.63 -18.33 6.57
C TYR A 269 -23.52 -19.58 6.66
N ARG A 270 -24.79 -19.42 7.05
CA ARG A 270 -25.75 -20.53 7.06
C ARG A 270 -25.96 -21.16 5.67
N SER A 271 -25.98 -20.35 4.61
CA SER A 271 -26.25 -20.85 3.24
C SER A 271 -25.11 -21.69 2.66
N ILE A 272 -23.91 -21.59 3.22
CA ILE A 272 -22.73 -22.34 2.76
C ILE A 272 -22.42 -23.59 3.60
N LEU A 273 -23.19 -23.85 4.67
CA LEU A 273 -23.07 -25.08 5.45
C LEU A 273 -23.57 -26.30 4.67
N GLY A 274 -22.92 -27.45 4.91
CA GLY A 274 -23.29 -28.73 4.29
C GLY A 274 -22.95 -28.85 2.81
N LYS A 275 -22.27 -27.85 2.22
CA LYS A 275 -21.76 -27.92 0.84
C LYS A 275 -20.55 -28.85 0.75
N ARG A 276 -20.29 -29.38 -0.44
CA ARG A 276 -19.01 -29.99 -0.79
C ARG A 276 -17.99 -28.91 -1.18
N ASN A 277 -16.70 -29.23 -1.10
CA ASN A 277 -15.62 -28.30 -1.44
C ASN A 277 -15.80 -27.69 -2.84
N GLY A 278 -16.12 -28.49 -3.86
CA GLY A 278 -16.34 -27.99 -5.22
C GLY A 278 -17.60 -27.13 -5.36
N GLU A 279 -18.64 -27.38 -4.56
CA GLU A 279 -19.86 -26.54 -4.55
C GLU A 279 -19.60 -25.20 -3.86
N LEU A 280 -18.81 -25.21 -2.78
CA LEU A 280 -18.37 -24.02 -2.08
C LEU A 280 -17.50 -23.16 -3.00
N LEU A 281 -16.50 -23.76 -3.66
CA LEU A 281 -15.65 -23.05 -4.60
C LEU A 281 -16.48 -22.45 -5.75
N LYS A 282 -17.40 -23.21 -6.36
CA LYS A 282 -18.30 -22.68 -7.41
C LYS A 282 -19.21 -21.56 -6.93
N HIS A 283 -19.63 -21.58 -5.66
CA HIS A 283 -20.46 -20.51 -5.09
C HIS A 283 -19.77 -19.15 -5.12
N PHE A 284 -18.43 -19.13 -5.02
CA PHE A 284 -17.63 -17.91 -5.00
C PHE A 284 -16.74 -17.70 -6.25
N GLY A 285 -16.45 -18.76 -7.01
CA GLY A 285 -15.56 -18.77 -8.17
C GLY A 285 -16.25 -18.67 -9.53
N GLY A 286 -17.60 -18.59 -9.57
CA GLY A 286 -18.37 -18.42 -10.81
C GLY A 286 -18.37 -17.00 -11.40
N ALA A 287 -17.57 -16.07 -10.85
CA ALA A 287 -17.57 -14.66 -11.21
C ALA A 287 -17.04 -14.37 -12.62
N GLU A 288 -16.29 -15.28 -13.25
CA GLU A 288 -15.86 -15.12 -14.65
C GLU A 288 -17.04 -15.08 -15.64
N ASN A 289 -18.20 -15.67 -15.28
CA ASN A 289 -19.37 -15.78 -16.16
C ASN A 289 -20.65 -15.11 -15.63
N THR A 290 -20.65 -14.55 -14.42
CA THR A 290 -21.82 -13.79 -13.94
C THR A 290 -21.64 -12.30 -14.20
N LEU A 291 -22.53 -11.73 -15.01
CA LEU A 291 -22.83 -10.29 -15.18
C LEU A 291 -23.15 -9.52 -13.87
N ARG A 292 -22.86 -10.10 -12.70
CA ARG A 292 -23.08 -9.56 -11.35
C ARG A 292 -21.78 -9.24 -10.60
N VAL A 293 -20.67 -9.20 -11.31
CA VAL A 293 -19.48 -8.45 -10.88
C VAL A 293 -19.89 -6.98 -10.77
N ASP A 294 -19.81 -6.39 -9.58
CA ASP A 294 -20.10 -4.96 -9.41
C ASP A 294 -19.09 -4.11 -10.18
N ASP A 295 -19.35 -2.81 -10.36
CA ASP A 295 -18.47 -1.90 -11.10
C ASP A 295 -17.01 -1.88 -10.57
N ARG A 296 -16.74 -2.46 -9.39
CA ARG A 296 -15.41 -2.52 -8.77
C ARG A 296 -14.68 -3.84 -8.96
N ASP A 297 -15.38 -4.98 -9.10
CA ASP A 297 -14.70 -6.29 -9.22
C ASP A 297 -14.43 -6.69 -10.69
N ARG A 298 -14.70 -5.80 -11.66
CA ARG A 298 -14.49 -6.06 -13.10
C ARG A 298 -13.07 -5.70 -13.51
N GLU A 299 -12.33 -6.69 -14.00
CA GLU A 299 -11.07 -6.46 -14.71
C GLU A 299 -11.35 -6.21 -16.21
N THR A 300 -11.04 -5.01 -16.70
CA THR A 300 -11.14 -4.59 -18.12
C THR A 300 -9.75 -4.41 -18.74
N ASP A 301 -8.76 -5.13 -18.23
CA ASP A 301 -7.35 -5.04 -18.60
C ASP A 301 -6.68 -3.69 -18.27
N GLU A 302 -7.25 -2.87 -17.37
CA GLU A 302 -6.69 -1.58 -16.98
C GLU A 302 -5.25 -1.72 -16.48
N LEU A 303 -4.99 -2.69 -15.58
CA LEU A 303 -3.65 -2.97 -15.05
C LEU A 303 -2.66 -3.36 -16.16
N ARG A 304 -3.08 -4.19 -17.12
CA ARG A 304 -2.25 -4.58 -18.28
C ARG A 304 -1.82 -3.34 -19.06
N HIS A 305 -2.77 -2.46 -19.37
CA HIS A 305 -2.49 -1.24 -20.11
C HIS A 305 -1.74 -0.18 -19.28
N SER A 306 -1.93 -0.17 -17.96
CA SER A 306 -1.15 0.66 -17.05
C SER A 306 0.33 0.27 -17.12
N LEU A 307 0.65 -1.03 -17.04
CA LEU A 307 2.04 -1.50 -17.15
C LEU A 307 2.64 -1.21 -18.53
N ARG A 308 1.88 -1.42 -19.62
CA ARG A 308 2.31 -0.99 -20.97
C ARG A 308 2.65 0.50 -21.01
N SER A 309 1.83 1.33 -20.38
CA SER A 309 2.06 2.78 -20.32
C SER A 309 3.36 3.13 -19.61
N VAL A 310 3.71 2.41 -18.54
CA VAL A 310 4.99 2.56 -17.81
C VAL A 310 6.17 2.18 -18.70
N GLU A 311 6.18 0.98 -19.31
CA GLU A 311 7.30 0.57 -20.18
C GLU A 311 7.46 1.50 -21.39
N GLN A 312 6.36 1.96 -21.97
CA GLN A 312 6.37 2.85 -23.14
C GLN A 312 6.88 4.26 -22.81
N HIS A 313 6.65 4.75 -21.59
CA HIS A 313 6.86 6.16 -21.25
C HIS A 313 7.86 6.41 -20.12
N MET A 314 8.37 5.37 -19.47
CA MET A 314 9.43 5.42 -18.45
C MET A 314 10.56 4.44 -18.79
N PRO A 315 11.18 4.50 -19.99
CA PRO A 315 12.19 3.53 -20.42
C PRO A 315 13.51 3.60 -19.63
N TRP A 316 13.66 4.57 -18.73
CA TRP A 316 14.78 4.70 -17.79
C TRP A 316 14.59 3.91 -16.51
N HIS A 317 13.36 3.53 -16.15
CA HIS A 317 13.07 2.83 -14.90
C HIS A 317 13.62 1.41 -14.94
N ARG A 318 14.32 0.99 -13.88
CA ARG A 318 14.99 -0.31 -13.72
C ARG A 318 14.54 -1.06 -12.47
N GLY A 319 13.77 -0.42 -11.61
CA GLY A 319 13.31 -1.00 -10.36
C GLY A 319 12.20 -2.02 -10.51
N ARG A 320 11.75 -2.57 -9.38
CA ARG A 320 10.78 -3.67 -9.38
C ARG A 320 9.37 -3.14 -9.64
N VAL A 321 8.57 -3.99 -10.27
CA VAL A 321 7.11 -3.82 -10.29
C VAL A 321 6.51 -4.84 -9.33
N VAL A 322 5.90 -4.34 -8.26
CA VAL A 322 5.26 -5.16 -7.22
C VAL A 322 3.76 -4.90 -7.27
N MET A 323 2.97 -5.95 -7.28
CA MET A 323 1.51 -5.89 -7.23
C MET A 323 1.04 -6.42 -5.88
N VAL A 324 0.46 -5.57 -5.05
CA VAL A 324 -0.20 -5.99 -3.82
C VAL A 324 -1.66 -6.31 -4.14
N SER A 325 -2.01 -7.60 -4.08
CA SER A 325 -3.33 -8.09 -4.44
C SER A 325 -3.94 -8.95 -3.31
N PRO A 326 -5.25 -9.21 -3.32
CA PRO A 326 -5.89 -10.17 -2.43
C PRO A 326 -5.58 -11.63 -2.79
N GLY A 327 -4.40 -11.94 -3.32
CA GLY A 327 -3.94 -13.32 -3.55
C GLY A 327 -4.15 -13.85 -4.97
N HIS A 328 -4.58 -13.00 -5.90
CA HIS A 328 -4.68 -13.36 -7.32
C HIS A 328 -3.50 -12.78 -8.11
N HIS A 329 -3.05 -13.52 -9.11
CA HIS A 329 -2.05 -13.09 -10.08
C HIS A 329 -2.76 -12.78 -11.41
N PRO A 330 -2.42 -11.69 -12.13
CA PRO A 330 -3.10 -11.34 -13.37
C PRO A 330 -2.98 -12.43 -14.44
N THR A 331 -4.09 -12.79 -15.07
CA THR A 331 -4.17 -13.93 -15.99
C THR A 331 -3.48 -13.69 -17.34
N TRP A 332 -3.25 -12.43 -17.71
CA TRP A 332 -2.55 -12.05 -18.93
C TRP A 332 -1.03 -12.16 -18.82
N VAL A 333 -0.47 -12.36 -17.61
CA VAL A 333 0.97 -12.55 -17.41
C VAL A 333 1.37 -13.98 -17.82
N ASP A 334 2.32 -14.10 -18.73
CA ASP A 334 2.88 -15.39 -19.16
C ASP A 334 3.75 -15.97 -18.03
N GLY A 335 3.30 -17.10 -17.47
CA GLY A 335 3.97 -17.76 -16.34
C GLY A 335 5.41 -18.17 -16.64
N ALA A 336 5.71 -18.60 -17.87
CA ALA A 336 7.07 -19.00 -18.23
C ALA A 336 8.02 -17.80 -18.28
N LYS A 337 7.59 -16.71 -18.91
CA LYS A 337 8.36 -15.46 -18.97
C LYS A 337 8.57 -14.89 -17.57
N ASN A 338 7.52 -14.80 -16.77
CA ASN A 338 7.60 -14.22 -15.42
C ASN A 338 8.45 -15.07 -14.46
N PHE A 339 8.35 -16.40 -14.53
CA PHE A 339 9.09 -17.31 -13.65
C PHE A 339 10.57 -17.46 -14.03
N LEU A 340 10.88 -17.48 -15.34
CA LEU A 340 12.22 -17.82 -15.85
C LEU A 340 13.05 -16.62 -16.29
N ALA A 341 12.47 -15.57 -16.86
CA ALA A 341 13.24 -14.56 -17.62
C ALA A 341 14.25 -13.75 -16.79
N GLY A 342 14.05 -13.67 -15.47
CA GLY A 342 15.02 -13.08 -14.54
C GLY A 342 16.35 -13.85 -14.45
N MET A 343 16.34 -15.15 -14.72
CA MET A 343 17.52 -16.04 -14.62
C MET A 343 17.89 -16.72 -15.94
N CYS A 344 16.89 -17.11 -16.71
CA CYS A 344 17.01 -17.84 -17.96
C CYS A 344 16.63 -16.98 -19.14
N GLY A 345 17.44 -17.04 -20.20
CA GLY A 345 17.15 -16.32 -21.41
C GLY A 345 18.36 -16.25 -22.33
N ASP A 346 18.09 -16.15 -23.61
CA ASP A 346 19.11 -15.97 -24.64
C ASP A 346 19.63 -14.52 -24.65
N ALA A 347 20.48 -14.20 -25.64
CA ALA A 347 21.02 -12.86 -25.80
C ALA A 347 19.94 -11.77 -25.91
N ARG A 348 18.76 -12.08 -26.46
CA ARG A 348 17.64 -11.14 -26.58
C ARG A 348 17.00 -10.85 -25.23
N VAL A 349 16.65 -11.87 -24.44
CA VAL A 349 16.12 -11.66 -23.08
C VAL A 349 17.14 -10.91 -22.21
N GLN A 350 18.43 -11.23 -22.35
CA GLN A 350 19.49 -10.48 -21.67
C GLN A 350 19.53 -9.00 -22.08
N ALA A 351 19.29 -8.68 -23.35
CA ALA A 351 19.26 -7.29 -23.82
C ALA A 351 18.09 -6.50 -23.20
N LEU A 352 16.92 -7.12 -23.02
CA LEU A 352 15.73 -6.46 -22.42
C LEU A 352 15.97 -5.95 -21.00
N ARG A 353 16.87 -6.59 -20.24
CA ARG A 353 17.25 -6.15 -18.88
C ARG A 353 17.83 -4.73 -18.84
N THR A 354 18.38 -4.27 -19.96
CA THR A 354 19.06 -2.97 -20.05
C THR A 354 18.17 -1.85 -20.60
N SER A 355 16.95 -2.16 -21.08
CA SER A 355 16.08 -1.22 -21.81
C SER A 355 14.85 -0.72 -21.04
N GLY A 356 14.74 -1.00 -19.75
CA GLY A 356 13.58 -0.61 -18.93
C GLY A 356 12.35 -1.48 -19.16
N THR A 357 12.58 -2.67 -19.71
CA THR A 357 11.57 -3.73 -19.83
C THR A 357 11.55 -4.53 -18.53
N HIS A 358 10.37 -4.71 -17.96
CA HIS A 358 10.20 -5.50 -16.75
C HIS A 358 10.09 -6.98 -17.12
N LEU A 359 11.09 -7.76 -16.72
CA LEU A 359 11.09 -9.21 -16.93
C LEU A 359 10.38 -9.98 -15.82
N ARG A 360 9.94 -9.26 -14.78
CA ARG A 360 9.26 -9.82 -13.62
C ARG A 360 8.24 -8.85 -13.07
N VAL A 361 7.07 -9.39 -12.75
CA VAL A 361 6.05 -8.78 -11.91
C VAL A 361 5.85 -9.68 -10.70
N THR A 362 6.07 -9.11 -9.50
CA THR A 362 5.90 -9.85 -8.25
C THR A 362 4.54 -9.55 -7.66
N THR A 363 3.68 -10.55 -7.54
CA THR A 363 2.41 -10.41 -6.84
C THR A 363 2.60 -10.79 -5.38
N VAL A 364 2.31 -9.88 -4.46
CA VAL A 364 2.34 -10.07 -3.01
C VAL A 364 0.90 -10.11 -2.51
N HIS A 365 0.57 -11.11 -1.71
CA HIS A 365 -0.72 -11.16 -1.03
C HIS A 365 -0.77 -10.01 0.00
N GLN A 366 -1.82 -9.19 -0.03
CA GLN A 366 -2.01 -8.04 0.88
C GLN A 366 -1.80 -8.38 2.36
N ASP A 367 -2.30 -9.51 2.86
CA ASP A 367 -2.14 -9.94 4.25
C ASP A 367 -0.68 -10.15 4.69
N ALA A 368 0.27 -10.21 3.74
CA ALA A 368 1.71 -10.25 4.00
C ALA A 368 2.27 -8.89 4.41
N VAL A 369 1.65 -7.79 3.95
CA VAL A 369 2.02 -6.42 4.36
C VAL A 369 1.18 -5.94 5.54
N MET A 370 0.02 -6.55 5.81
CA MET A 370 -0.81 -6.18 6.95
C MET A 370 -0.22 -6.62 8.30
N PRO A 371 -0.30 -5.79 9.36
CA PRO A 371 0.04 -6.21 10.72
C PRO A 371 -0.74 -7.46 11.16
N TYR A 372 -0.15 -8.29 12.03
CA TYR A 372 -0.78 -9.52 12.50
C TYR A 372 -2.19 -9.24 13.05
N GLY A 373 -3.15 -9.90 12.40
CA GLY A 373 -4.58 -9.84 12.62
C GLY A 373 -5.32 -8.63 12.04
N MET A 374 -4.67 -7.52 11.68
CA MET A 374 -5.31 -6.49 10.85
C MET A 374 -5.59 -6.96 9.40
N ARG A 375 -5.42 -8.26 9.16
CA ARG A 375 -5.69 -8.99 7.92
C ARG A 375 -7.16 -8.93 7.53
N LEU A 376 -7.43 -9.54 6.38
CA LEU A 376 -8.75 -9.70 5.78
C LEU A 376 -9.36 -8.37 5.27
N THR A 377 -8.70 -7.22 5.46
CA THR A 377 -9.19 -5.90 5.02
C THR A 377 -9.53 -5.86 3.54
N VAL A 378 -10.65 -5.22 3.19
CA VAL A 378 -10.98 -4.83 1.81
C VAL A 378 -10.98 -3.30 1.67
N ASP A 379 -10.45 -2.60 2.66
CA ASP A 379 -10.27 -1.17 2.62
C ASP A 379 -8.92 -0.82 1.97
N SER A 380 -8.99 -0.22 0.78
CA SER A 380 -7.82 0.24 0.04
C SER A 380 -6.99 1.26 0.82
N HIS A 381 -7.61 2.11 1.66
CA HIS A 381 -6.86 3.13 2.42
C HIS A 381 -5.99 2.51 3.49
N VAL A 382 -6.51 1.48 4.16
CA VAL A 382 -5.76 0.68 5.15
C VAL A 382 -4.66 -0.13 4.46
N ILE A 383 -4.91 -0.71 3.29
CA ILE A 383 -3.87 -1.42 2.52
C ILE A 383 -2.75 -0.46 2.11
N GLU A 384 -3.10 0.71 1.58
CA GLU A 384 -2.16 1.75 1.13
C GLU A 384 -1.24 2.21 2.27
N GLN A 385 -1.80 2.36 3.48
CA GLN A 385 -1.05 2.71 4.70
C GLN A 385 0.11 1.73 5.02
N HIS A 386 0.03 0.48 4.53
CA HIS A 386 0.99 -0.57 4.83
C HIS A 386 1.84 -1.00 3.63
N LEU A 387 1.72 -0.37 2.45
CA LEU A 387 2.53 -0.72 1.27
C LEU A 387 4.04 -0.54 1.49
N TRP A 388 4.45 0.35 2.38
CA TRP A 388 5.85 0.50 2.80
C TRP A 388 6.44 -0.75 3.47
N ARG A 389 5.61 -1.72 3.86
CA ARG A 389 6.04 -3.01 4.41
C ARG A 389 6.36 -4.04 3.34
N VAL A 390 6.22 -3.70 2.05
CA VAL A 390 6.82 -4.50 0.97
C VAL A 390 8.31 -4.67 1.26
N ARG A 391 8.77 -5.91 1.29
CA ARG A 391 10.15 -6.26 1.66
C ARG A 391 11.12 -5.62 0.68
N ASN A 392 12.18 -5.05 1.24
CA ASN A 392 13.19 -4.27 0.55
C ASN A 392 12.60 -3.14 -0.31
N VAL A 393 11.49 -2.52 0.13
CA VAL A 393 10.98 -1.32 -0.54
C VAL A 393 12.05 -0.23 -0.58
N THR A 394 12.16 0.46 -1.70
CA THR A 394 13.09 1.57 -1.86
C THR A 394 12.75 2.76 -0.94
N PRO A 395 13.73 3.65 -0.62
CA PRO A 395 13.50 4.81 0.25
C PRO A 395 12.36 5.72 -0.24
N VAL A 396 12.18 5.79 -1.55
CA VAL A 396 11.02 6.36 -2.22
C VAL A 396 10.46 5.33 -3.19
N HIS A 397 9.14 5.18 -3.25
CA HIS A 397 8.46 4.30 -4.20
C HIS A 397 7.33 5.06 -4.91
N VAL A 398 6.98 4.62 -6.12
CA VAL A 398 5.82 5.13 -6.85
C VAL A 398 4.65 4.21 -6.60
N TYR A 399 3.59 4.74 -6.01
CA TYR A 399 2.32 4.06 -5.86
C TYR A 399 1.42 4.32 -7.07
N MET A 400 0.86 3.24 -7.63
CA MET A 400 -0.11 3.28 -8.70
C MET A 400 -1.34 2.44 -8.31
N ASN A 401 -2.53 2.98 -8.53
CA ASN A 401 -3.71 2.12 -8.63
C ASN A 401 -3.75 1.48 -10.04
N ASP A 402 -4.52 0.41 -10.19
CA ASP A 402 -4.71 -0.32 -11.45
C ASP A 402 -5.21 0.54 -12.63
N ASP A 403 -5.88 1.65 -12.33
CA ASP A 403 -6.48 2.58 -13.28
C ASP A 403 -5.64 3.84 -13.57
N TYR A 404 -4.34 3.86 -13.24
CA TYR A 404 -3.42 4.98 -13.50
C TYR A 404 -2.60 4.76 -14.77
N PHE A 405 -2.48 5.78 -15.63
CA PHE A 405 -1.77 5.67 -16.90
C PHE A 405 -0.76 6.79 -17.11
N VAL A 406 0.44 6.41 -17.57
CA VAL A 406 1.46 7.34 -18.06
C VAL A 406 1.19 7.61 -19.53
N ASN A 407 0.79 8.83 -19.89
CA ASN A 407 0.29 9.08 -21.25
C ASN A 407 1.35 9.62 -22.20
N ARG A 408 2.50 10.06 -21.69
CA ARG A 408 3.67 10.47 -22.48
C ARG A 408 4.94 10.36 -21.64
N GLY A 409 6.10 10.48 -22.30
CA GLY A 409 7.40 10.29 -21.66
C GLY A 409 7.60 11.12 -20.39
N VAL A 410 7.86 10.42 -19.27
CA VAL A 410 8.12 10.98 -17.93
C VAL A 410 9.63 10.96 -17.70
N ALA A 411 10.21 12.08 -17.30
CA ALA A 411 11.59 12.16 -16.83
C ALA A 411 11.67 11.99 -15.32
N ILE A 412 12.86 11.71 -14.76
CA ILE A 412 13.02 11.63 -13.30
C ILE A 412 12.61 12.95 -12.61
N THR A 413 12.82 14.08 -13.28
CA THR A 413 12.45 15.42 -12.79
C THR A 413 10.93 15.69 -12.80
N ASP A 414 10.13 14.82 -13.43
CA ASP A 414 8.68 14.87 -13.29
C ASP A 414 8.21 14.19 -12.00
N LEU A 415 9.07 13.39 -11.36
CA LEU A 415 8.79 12.69 -10.10
C LEU A 415 9.47 13.37 -8.91
N PHE A 416 10.65 13.95 -9.14
CA PHE A 416 11.51 14.55 -8.11
C PHE A 416 11.94 15.98 -8.47
N ASN A 417 12.04 16.86 -7.48
CA ASN A 417 12.66 18.18 -7.62
C ASN A 417 14.17 18.13 -7.43
N GLU A 418 14.83 19.30 -7.50
CA GLU A 418 16.27 19.44 -7.32
C GLU A 418 16.79 19.03 -5.93
N TYR A 419 15.93 18.87 -4.93
CA TYR A 419 16.31 18.40 -3.60
C TYR A 419 16.12 16.88 -3.45
N GLY A 420 15.68 16.18 -4.50
CA GLY A 420 15.28 14.78 -4.43
C GLY A 420 13.93 14.57 -3.74
N GLY A 421 13.17 15.64 -3.50
CA GLY A 421 11.84 15.59 -2.91
C GLY A 421 10.74 15.42 -3.96
N THR A 422 9.62 14.85 -3.52
CA THR A 422 8.58 14.36 -4.42
C THR A 422 7.78 15.51 -5.04
N ILE A 423 7.43 15.38 -6.33
CA ILE A 423 6.47 16.28 -6.99
C ILE A 423 5.05 15.85 -6.65
N VAL A 424 4.41 16.62 -5.77
CA VAL A 424 3.01 16.43 -5.35
C VAL A 424 2.09 17.06 -6.39
N ARG A 425 1.15 16.28 -6.92
CA ARG A 425 0.17 16.76 -7.91
C ARG A 425 -1.22 16.88 -7.30
N THR A 426 -1.85 18.04 -7.45
CA THR A 426 -3.20 18.31 -6.94
C THR A 426 -4.12 18.95 -7.99
N GLU A 427 -5.41 18.77 -7.79
CA GLU A 427 -6.44 19.43 -8.58
C GLU A 427 -6.48 20.94 -8.26
N GLY A 428 -7.32 21.68 -9.00
CA GLY A 428 -7.48 23.12 -8.79
C GLY A 428 -8.22 23.47 -7.49
N GLY A 429 -9.12 22.58 -7.04
CA GLY A 429 -10.00 22.77 -5.88
C GLY A 429 -9.29 22.59 -4.54
N ASN A 430 -9.68 23.40 -3.55
CA ASN A 430 -9.18 23.33 -2.18
C ASN A 430 -10.11 22.51 -1.27
N VAL A 431 -9.53 21.92 -0.22
CA VAL A 431 -10.30 21.33 0.87
C VAL A 431 -10.68 22.44 1.85
N ALA A 432 -11.97 22.78 1.92
CA ALA A 432 -12.41 24.01 2.59
C ALA A 432 -12.44 23.93 4.12
N ALA A 433 -12.71 22.76 4.68
CA ALA A 433 -12.83 22.52 6.11
C ALA A 433 -12.77 21.01 6.42
N GLY A 434 -12.30 20.68 7.62
CA GLY A 434 -12.36 19.34 8.18
C GLY A 434 -13.54 19.13 9.12
N TRP A 435 -14.13 17.94 9.12
CA TRP A 435 -15.11 17.51 10.14
C TRP A 435 -15.10 15.99 10.25
N LYS A 436 -15.52 15.49 11.41
CA LYS A 436 -15.55 14.05 11.69
C LYS A 436 -16.49 13.32 10.73
N GLY A 437 -15.99 12.29 10.07
CA GLY A 437 -16.78 11.43 9.18
C GLY A 437 -17.83 10.61 9.94
N ASP A 438 -18.91 10.25 9.25
CA ASP A 438 -19.90 9.27 9.73
C ASP A 438 -19.47 7.82 9.41
N SER A 439 -20.38 6.86 9.62
CA SER A 439 -20.16 5.45 9.27
C SER A 439 -20.59 5.12 7.83
N SER A 440 -20.71 6.11 6.94
CA SER A 440 -20.99 5.89 5.52
C SER A 440 -19.71 5.60 4.74
N VAL A 441 -19.83 5.33 3.44
CA VAL A 441 -18.70 5.16 2.50
C VAL A 441 -18.38 6.44 1.72
N SER A 442 -18.85 7.60 2.19
CA SER A 442 -18.80 8.87 1.45
C SER A 442 -17.36 9.36 1.27
N TRP A 443 -16.95 9.54 0.00
CA TRP A 443 -15.65 10.11 -0.35
C TRP A 443 -15.46 11.52 0.22
N VAL A 444 -16.45 12.40 0.05
CA VAL A 444 -16.38 13.80 0.51
C VAL A 444 -16.23 13.86 2.03
N GLN A 445 -16.95 13.00 2.76
CA GLN A 445 -16.82 12.95 4.21
C GLN A 445 -15.48 12.35 4.65
N GLY A 446 -14.94 11.35 3.94
CA GLY A 446 -13.60 10.81 4.18
C GLY A 446 -12.49 11.85 3.97
N VAL A 447 -12.58 12.65 2.91
CA VAL A 447 -11.67 13.79 2.69
C VAL A 447 -11.77 14.80 3.82
N ALA A 448 -12.98 15.16 4.25
CA ALA A 448 -13.17 16.07 5.37
C ALA A 448 -12.69 15.51 6.72
N ASN A 449 -12.82 14.21 6.94
CA ASN A 449 -12.31 13.53 8.13
C ASN A 449 -10.78 13.52 8.15
N THR A 450 -10.16 13.23 7.00
CA THR A 450 -8.71 13.29 6.82
C THR A 450 -8.19 14.71 6.99
N GLU A 451 -8.91 15.70 6.47
CA GLU A 451 -8.57 17.11 6.66
C GLU A 451 -8.65 17.52 8.14
N LEU A 452 -9.64 17.02 8.88
CA LEU A 452 -9.71 17.27 10.32
C LEU A 452 -8.49 16.68 11.05
N PHE A 453 -8.04 15.49 10.65
CA PHE A 453 -6.81 14.90 11.17
C PHE A 453 -5.58 15.78 10.87
N ASN A 454 -5.46 16.29 9.64
CA ASN A 454 -4.37 17.19 9.24
C ASN A 454 -4.41 18.51 10.03
N ILE A 455 -5.57 19.16 10.14
CA ILE A 455 -5.76 20.40 10.92
C ILE A 455 -5.34 20.19 12.38
N VAL A 456 -5.75 19.07 12.98
CA VAL A 456 -5.41 18.79 14.38
C VAL A 456 -3.90 18.59 14.54
N ASN A 457 -3.28 17.73 13.72
CA ASN A 457 -1.88 17.33 13.91
C ASN A 457 -0.87 18.36 13.42
N LEU A 458 -1.15 19.08 12.33
CA LEU A 458 -0.22 20.04 11.73
C LEU A 458 -0.43 21.47 12.22
N GLU A 459 -1.66 21.85 12.58
CA GLU A 459 -1.98 23.23 12.96
C GLU A 459 -2.35 23.39 14.44
N HIS A 460 -3.00 22.39 15.06
CA HIS A 460 -3.45 22.52 16.44
C HIS A 460 -2.44 22.05 17.47
N LEU A 461 -1.70 20.99 17.15
CA LEU A 461 -0.71 20.42 18.05
C LEU A 461 0.68 20.99 17.73
N PRO A 462 1.47 21.36 18.76
CA PRO A 462 2.84 21.79 18.53
C PRO A 462 3.69 20.64 17.97
N GLU A 463 4.78 21.00 17.28
CA GLU A 463 5.68 20.03 16.61
C GLU A 463 6.31 19.01 17.57
N ASP A 464 6.45 19.36 18.84
CA ASP A 464 6.97 18.49 19.90
C ASP A 464 5.88 17.69 20.64
N PHE A 465 4.62 17.73 20.20
CA PHE A 465 3.53 17.05 20.91
C PHE A 465 3.63 15.53 20.79
N ILE A 466 3.70 14.86 21.94
CA ILE A 466 3.62 13.40 22.07
C ILE A 466 2.52 13.09 23.10
N PRO A 467 1.51 12.26 22.77
CA PRO A 467 0.52 11.79 23.74
C PRO A 467 1.20 11.13 24.95
N LYS A 468 0.67 11.37 26.16
CA LYS A 468 1.28 10.87 27.41
C LYS A 468 1.37 9.35 27.43
N GLU A 469 0.34 8.69 26.91
CA GLU A 469 0.22 7.24 26.81
C GLU A 469 1.26 6.67 25.84
N LEU A 470 1.47 7.33 24.70
CA LEU A 470 2.49 6.98 23.73
C LEU A 470 3.89 7.12 24.32
N LEU A 471 4.16 8.25 24.99
CA LEU A 471 5.42 8.53 25.68
C LEU A 471 5.73 7.49 26.76
N ALA A 472 4.77 7.19 27.63
CA ALA A 472 4.91 6.19 28.68
C ALA A 472 5.21 4.79 28.11
N ARG A 473 4.56 4.43 27.00
CA ARG A 473 4.82 3.17 26.30
C ARG A 473 6.22 3.12 25.71
N TRP A 474 6.67 4.17 25.03
CA TRP A 474 8.03 4.27 24.48
C TRP A 474 9.09 4.11 25.57
N ARG A 475 8.93 4.82 26.71
CA ARG A 475 9.79 4.66 27.90
C ARG A 475 9.77 3.23 28.44
N GLY A 476 8.59 2.62 28.56
CA GLY A 476 8.43 1.26 29.08
C GLY A 476 8.97 0.15 28.17
N MET A 477 9.05 0.37 26.85
CA MET A 477 9.58 -0.63 25.91
C MET A 477 11.10 -0.72 25.99
N LEU A 478 11.76 0.43 26.13
CA LEU A 478 13.21 0.54 26.03
C LEU A 478 13.92 0.41 27.39
N THR A 479 13.16 0.19 28.47
CA THR A 479 13.64 0.00 29.85
C THR A 479 13.71 -1.45 30.31
N ARG A 480 13.24 -2.45 29.53
CA ARG A 480 13.17 -3.88 29.94
C ARG A 480 14.53 -4.60 30.04
N GLY A 481 15.62 -3.88 30.25
CA GLY A 481 16.97 -4.40 30.52
C GLY A 481 17.69 -3.60 31.61
N ALA A 482 17.73 -4.17 32.83
CA ALA A 482 18.56 -3.83 34.00
C ALA A 482 18.26 -2.55 34.84
N ASP A 483 18.81 -2.59 36.07
CA ASP A 483 18.30 -2.11 37.37
C ASP A 483 18.44 -0.61 37.72
N LYS A 484 17.93 -0.24 38.90
CA LYS A 484 17.61 1.11 39.43
C LYS A 484 18.74 2.17 39.48
N ASN A 485 18.33 3.40 39.09
CA ASN A 485 18.84 4.75 39.41
C ASN A 485 19.39 5.54 38.19
N LEU A 486 18.50 6.35 37.60
CA LEU A 486 18.66 7.49 36.66
C LEU A 486 17.32 7.70 35.94
N SER A 487 17.10 8.87 35.33
CA SER A 487 15.88 9.23 34.58
C SER A 487 15.57 8.24 33.44
N ASP A 488 14.29 8.09 33.08
CA ASP A 488 13.79 6.96 32.27
C ASP A 488 14.34 6.89 30.82
N GLY A 489 14.64 8.01 30.15
CA GLY A 489 15.13 7.99 28.77
C GLY A 489 16.62 7.75 28.64
N ARG A 490 17.43 8.20 29.61
CA ARG A 490 18.85 7.81 29.68
C ARG A 490 19.00 6.30 29.80
N ARG A 491 18.06 5.62 30.49
CA ARG A 491 18.03 4.14 30.52
C ARG A 491 17.75 3.56 29.15
N LEU A 492 16.73 4.08 28.48
CA LEU A 492 16.35 3.72 27.10
C LEU A 492 17.58 3.71 26.18
N PHE A 493 18.38 4.78 26.17
CA PHE A 493 19.54 4.87 25.28
C PHE A 493 20.76 4.08 25.77
N SER A 494 20.95 3.93 27.09
CA SER A 494 22.05 3.14 27.64
C SER A 494 21.98 1.66 27.25
N SER A 495 20.77 1.12 27.07
CA SER A 495 20.55 -0.26 26.63
C SER A 495 21.13 -0.57 25.24
N LEU A 496 21.36 0.47 24.42
CA LEU A 496 21.80 0.35 23.02
C LEU A 496 23.32 0.39 22.85
N LYS A 497 24.10 0.64 23.91
CA LYS A 497 25.54 0.92 23.81
C LYS A 497 26.31 -0.11 22.97
N ALA A 498 26.13 -1.40 23.23
CA ALA A 498 26.82 -2.44 22.48
C ALA A 498 26.45 -2.49 20.98
N LYS A 499 25.22 -2.10 20.61
CA LYS A 499 24.79 -2.01 19.20
C LYS A 499 25.41 -0.78 18.52
N VAL A 500 25.44 0.34 19.23
CA VAL A 500 26.07 1.59 18.77
C VAL A 500 27.57 1.38 18.54
N ASP A 501 28.29 0.82 19.53
CA ASP A 501 29.74 0.57 19.44
C ASP A 501 30.07 -0.30 18.20
N ARG A 502 29.25 -1.30 17.88
CA ARG A 502 29.39 -2.12 16.67
C ARG A 502 29.11 -1.35 15.37
N ALA A 503 28.06 -0.53 15.34
CA ALA A 503 27.71 0.27 14.16
C ALA A 503 28.81 1.29 13.83
N VAL A 504 29.30 2.00 14.85
CA VAL A 504 30.42 2.94 14.77
C VAL A 504 31.70 2.23 14.29
N ALA A 505 32.03 1.07 14.86
CA ALA A 505 33.19 0.28 14.42
C ALA A 505 33.09 -0.15 12.94
N ALA A 506 31.91 -0.57 12.49
CA ALA A 506 31.68 -0.95 11.10
C ALA A 506 31.79 0.25 10.14
N ALA A 507 31.31 1.44 10.54
CA ALA A 507 31.45 2.66 9.76
C ALA A 507 32.92 3.08 9.58
N ARG A 508 33.73 2.96 10.65
CA ARG A 508 35.18 3.22 10.61
C ARG A 508 35.91 2.31 9.63
N LEU A 509 35.58 1.01 9.61
CA LEU A 509 36.17 0.04 8.68
C LEU A 509 35.88 0.35 7.20
N ARG A 510 34.80 1.08 6.91
CA ARG A 510 34.42 1.48 5.54
C ARG A 510 35.11 2.75 5.05
N GLY A 511 36.03 3.33 5.84
CA GLY A 511 36.85 4.44 5.39
C GLY A 511 36.10 5.76 5.18
N ILE A 512 35.04 6.02 5.94
CA ILE A 512 34.40 7.35 6.00
C ILE A 512 35.38 8.28 6.75
N GLY A 513 36.36 8.80 6.03
CA GLY A 513 37.39 9.68 6.56
C GLY A 513 36.86 11.08 6.77
N LEU A 514 36.56 11.44 8.01
CA LEU A 514 36.44 12.84 8.42
C LEU A 514 37.83 13.33 8.85
N GLY A 515 38.47 14.09 7.97
CA GLY A 515 39.71 14.82 8.29
C GLY A 515 39.43 15.97 9.25
N GLY A 516 40.06 15.94 10.43
CA GLY A 516 40.12 17.04 11.39
C GLY A 516 39.05 16.98 12.49
N GLY A 517 39.47 16.70 13.74
CA GLY A 517 38.60 16.70 14.93
C GLY A 517 38.01 15.33 15.30
N ALA A 518 38.83 14.27 15.31
CA ALA A 518 38.38 12.88 15.47
C ALA A 518 37.41 12.62 16.64
N ALA A 519 37.63 13.23 17.81
CA ALA A 519 36.79 13.02 19.00
C ALA A 519 35.37 13.62 18.88
N ALA A 520 35.24 14.82 18.30
CA ALA A 520 33.94 15.47 18.12
C ALA A 520 33.11 14.77 17.02
N ALA A 521 33.77 14.35 15.93
CA ALA A 521 33.15 13.56 14.88
C ALA A 521 32.71 12.17 15.39
N ASP A 522 33.47 11.56 16.29
CA ASP A 522 33.12 10.29 16.92
C ASP A 522 31.88 10.42 17.83
N GLU A 523 31.79 11.49 18.63
CA GLU A 523 30.62 11.76 19.48
C GLU A 523 29.34 12.02 18.66
N GLU A 524 29.46 12.76 17.55
CA GLU A 524 28.35 13.03 16.64
C GLU A 524 27.87 11.73 15.96
N MET A 525 28.79 10.92 15.42
CA MET A 525 28.46 9.62 14.82
C MET A 525 27.84 8.64 15.83
N GLU A 526 28.32 8.63 17.08
CA GLU A 526 27.73 7.84 18.15
C GLU A 526 26.29 8.27 18.46
N GLN A 527 26.04 9.59 18.54
CA GLN A 527 24.71 10.14 18.80
C GLN A 527 23.74 9.84 17.64
N GLU A 528 24.18 9.95 16.39
CA GLU A 528 23.34 9.59 15.24
C GLU A 528 22.98 8.11 15.22
N ALA A 529 23.97 7.23 15.41
CA ALA A 529 23.74 5.79 15.48
C ALA A 529 22.78 5.43 16.62
N ARG A 530 22.90 6.10 17.77
CA ARG A 530 22.01 5.93 18.92
C ARG A 530 20.57 6.27 18.59
N TYR A 531 20.30 7.40 17.91
CA TYR A 531 18.94 7.74 17.51
C TYR A 531 18.36 6.77 16.48
N ILE A 532 19.12 6.44 15.42
CA ILE A 532 18.65 5.53 14.37
C ILE A 532 18.30 4.16 14.95
N LEU A 533 19.15 3.62 15.83
CA LEU A 533 18.89 2.35 16.50
C LEU A 533 17.68 2.44 17.44
N ALA A 534 17.53 3.53 18.20
CA ALA A 534 16.36 3.73 19.06
C ALA A 534 15.05 3.78 18.26
N PHE A 535 15.04 4.44 17.09
CA PHE A 535 13.88 4.42 16.20
C PHE A 535 13.63 3.03 15.62
N SER A 536 14.68 2.29 15.26
CA SER A 536 14.54 0.89 14.84
C SER A 536 13.84 0.04 15.90
N GLU A 537 14.20 0.17 17.18
CA GLU A 537 13.53 -0.54 18.27
C GLU A 537 12.08 -0.08 18.45
N MET A 538 11.81 1.23 18.36
CA MET A 538 10.43 1.75 18.43
C MET A 538 9.57 1.25 17.27
N LEU A 539 10.13 1.20 16.06
CA LEU A 539 9.47 0.69 14.85
C LEU A 539 9.23 -0.81 14.96
N GLU A 540 10.23 -1.57 15.38
CA GLU A 540 10.10 -3.01 15.62
C GLU A 540 9.01 -3.25 16.66
N ALA A 541 9.02 -2.53 17.79
CA ALA A 541 7.99 -2.66 18.81
C ALA A 541 6.61 -2.22 18.32
N ALA A 542 6.50 -1.15 17.52
CA ALA A 542 5.24 -0.76 16.89
C ALA A 542 4.72 -1.83 15.91
N SER A 543 5.62 -2.59 15.28
CA SER A 543 5.29 -3.67 14.35
C SER A 543 5.01 -5.02 15.03
N THR A 544 5.64 -5.31 16.18
CA THR A 544 5.63 -6.61 16.87
C THR A 544 4.74 -6.63 18.12
N SER A 545 4.65 -5.53 18.88
CA SER A 545 3.60 -5.42 19.91
C SER A 545 2.26 -5.41 19.18
N SER A 546 1.32 -6.26 19.61
CA SER A 546 0.10 -6.50 18.85
C SER A 546 -0.52 -5.16 18.45
N TYR A 547 -0.60 -4.88 17.16
CA TYR A 547 -1.39 -3.75 16.65
C TYR A 547 -2.82 -3.80 17.25
N TRP A 548 -3.28 -5.00 17.60
CA TRP A 548 -4.46 -5.24 18.44
C TRP A 548 -4.45 -4.65 19.83
N ASP A 549 -3.37 -4.80 20.60
CA ASP A 549 -3.29 -4.26 21.96
C ASP A 549 -3.46 -2.75 21.91
N ALA A 550 -2.89 -2.10 20.87
CA ALA A 550 -3.13 -0.70 20.57
C ALA A 550 -4.62 -0.44 20.26
N ALA A 551 -5.20 -1.18 19.32
CA ALA A 551 -6.61 -1.03 18.90
C ALA A 551 -7.60 -1.18 20.08
N PHE A 552 -7.32 -2.08 21.03
CA PHE A 552 -8.19 -2.34 22.19
C PHE A 552 -7.89 -1.44 23.39
N SER A 553 -6.63 -1.10 23.65
CA SER A 553 -6.24 -0.16 24.73
C SER A 553 -6.65 1.28 24.40
N ALA A 554 -6.78 1.59 23.09
CA ALA A 554 -7.26 2.87 22.58
C ALA A 554 -8.69 3.22 23.04
N ALA A 555 -9.42 2.35 23.74
CA ALA A 555 -10.66 2.74 24.42
C ALA A 555 -10.48 3.89 25.44
N SER A 556 -9.23 4.18 25.85
CA SER A 556 -8.94 5.21 26.86
C SER A 556 -8.27 6.49 26.34
N ALA A 557 -7.73 6.53 25.12
CA ALA A 557 -7.23 7.79 24.51
C ALA A 557 -6.81 7.64 23.02
N PRO A 558 -7.72 7.65 22.03
CA PRO A 558 -7.39 8.16 20.72
C PRO A 558 -7.46 9.69 20.79
N THR A 559 -6.73 10.38 19.93
CA THR A 559 -6.99 11.78 19.63
C THR A 559 -8.39 11.84 19.01
N VAL A 560 -9.44 11.92 19.83
CA VAL A 560 -10.82 11.96 19.32
C VAL A 560 -10.91 13.23 18.51
N LEU A 561 -10.91 13.07 17.19
CA LEU A 561 -11.04 14.19 16.27
C LEU A 561 -12.22 15.05 16.76
N PRO A 562 -12.01 16.35 16.96
CA PRO A 562 -12.95 17.19 17.66
C PRO A 562 -14.27 17.25 16.90
N ALA A 563 -15.38 17.40 17.64
CA ALA A 563 -16.68 17.59 17.01
C ALA A 563 -16.76 18.93 16.27
N GLY A 564 -17.72 19.04 15.35
CA GLY A 564 -17.96 20.27 14.58
C GLY A 564 -17.11 20.38 13.31
N ARG A 565 -17.25 21.53 12.63
CA ARG A 565 -16.48 21.88 11.44
C ARG A 565 -15.32 22.78 11.83
N HIS A 566 -14.13 22.44 11.35
CA HIS A 566 -12.88 23.13 11.61
C HIS A 566 -12.33 23.67 10.30
N LYS A 567 -12.03 24.96 10.24
CA LYS A 567 -11.41 25.57 9.07
C LYS A 567 -9.90 25.44 9.20
N SER A 568 -9.24 24.97 8.16
CA SER A 568 -7.78 24.98 8.08
C SER A 568 -7.28 26.43 7.95
N LEU A 569 -6.20 26.74 8.65
CA LEU A 569 -5.42 27.96 8.45
C LEU A 569 -4.56 27.86 7.19
N LEU A 570 -4.24 26.64 6.76
CA LEU A 570 -3.50 26.33 5.55
C LEU A 570 -4.45 26.08 4.38
N LYS A 571 -3.89 26.14 3.18
CA LYS A 571 -4.61 25.70 1.98
C LYS A 571 -4.16 24.29 1.64
N HIS A 572 -5.02 23.31 1.92
CA HIS A 572 -4.88 21.97 1.38
C HIS A 572 -5.71 21.82 0.11
N TYR A 573 -5.27 20.96 -0.79
CA TYR A 573 -5.84 20.79 -2.12
C TYR A 573 -6.32 19.36 -2.34
N LEU A 574 -7.31 19.20 -3.21
CA LEU A 574 -7.77 17.87 -3.62
C LEU A 574 -6.63 17.16 -4.36
N THR A 575 -6.31 15.94 -3.98
CA THR A 575 -5.25 15.14 -4.63
C THR A 575 -5.67 14.77 -6.06
N THR A 576 -4.75 14.80 -7.02
CA THR A 576 -5.05 14.29 -8.36
C THR A 576 -5.16 12.77 -8.37
N HIS A 577 -5.76 12.23 -9.44
CA HIS A 577 -5.71 10.81 -9.78
C HIS A 577 -4.49 10.54 -10.68
N ALA A 578 -3.29 10.70 -10.13
CA ALA A 578 -2.01 10.42 -10.78
C ALA A 578 -1.15 9.55 -9.86
N PRO A 579 -0.10 8.87 -10.40
CA PRO A 579 0.84 8.14 -9.56
C PRO A 579 1.38 8.99 -8.42
N PHE A 580 1.36 8.43 -7.21
CA PHE A 580 1.88 9.10 -6.02
C PHE A 580 3.31 8.67 -5.79
N VAL A 581 4.20 9.64 -5.57
CA VAL A 581 5.60 9.36 -5.21
C VAL A 581 5.70 9.47 -3.69
N TYR A 582 5.93 8.35 -3.03
CA TYR A 582 5.90 8.23 -1.57
C TYR A 582 7.28 8.01 -0.97
N CYS A 583 7.65 8.88 -0.05
CA CYS A 583 8.76 8.66 0.87
C CYS A 583 8.40 7.60 1.92
N THR A 584 9.09 6.46 1.88
CA THR A 584 8.88 5.30 2.76
C THR A 584 9.06 5.66 4.24
N ASN A 585 10.01 6.55 4.55
CA ASN A 585 10.27 6.97 5.93
C ASN A 585 9.11 7.74 6.57
N MET A 586 8.30 8.45 5.78
CA MET A 586 7.11 9.14 6.31
C MET A 586 6.07 8.13 6.83
N PHE A 587 5.86 7.03 6.12
CA PHE A 587 4.96 5.96 6.58
C PHE A 587 5.49 5.26 7.83
N ARG A 588 6.81 5.04 7.92
CA ARG A 588 7.44 4.52 9.15
C ARG A 588 7.19 5.45 10.32
N HIS A 589 7.41 6.75 10.13
CA HIS A 589 7.12 7.76 11.14
C HIS A 589 5.67 7.69 11.63
N TRP A 590 4.68 7.69 10.72
CA TRP A 590 3.28 7.59 11.13
C TRP A 590 2.93 6.29 11.82
N SER A 591 3.49 5.15 11.36
CA SER A 591 3.24 3.85 11.99
C SER A 591 3.73 3.78 13.44
N VAL A 592 4.69 4.64 13.82
CA VAL A 592 5.18 4.78 15.18
C VAL A 592 4.41 5.88 15.93
N ARG A 593 4.30 7.07 15.33
CA ARG A 593 3.73 8.29 15.96
C ARG A 593 2.22 8.26 16.09
N PHE A 594 1.50 7.74 15.10
CA PHE A 594 0.03 7.68 15.01
C PHE A 594 -0.48 6.24 15.09
N ARG A 595 0.34 5.34 15.64
CA ARG A 595 0.05 3.91 15.74
C ARG A 595 -1.33 3.62 16.30
N ASP A 596 -1.74 4.33 17.36
CA ASP A 596 -3.00 4.04 18.04
C ASP A 596 -4.21 4.54 17.23
N ASP A 597 -4.09 5.67 16.54
CA ASP A 597 -5.12 6.17 15.61
C ASP A 597 -5.29 5.20 14.43
N PHE A 598 -4.19 4.74 13.84
CA PHE A 598 -4.18 3.77 12.74
C PHE A 598 -4.69 2.40 13.18
N ALA A 599 -4.20 1.87 14.30
CA ALA A 599 -4.60 0.54 14.78
C ALA A 599 -6.09 0.44 15.07
N TYR A 600 -6.70 1.52 15.60
CA TYR A 600 -8.14 1.55 15.81
C TYR A 600 -8.91 1.48 14.49
N ALA A 601 -8.56 2.32 13.51
CA ALA A 601 -9.20 2.34 12.20
C ALA A 601 -8.98 1.01 11.48
N ASP A 602 -7.74 0.52 11.38
CA ASP A 602 -7.38 -0.73 10.72
C ASP A 602 -8.15 -1.94 11.28
N PHE A 603 -8.43 -1.96 12.60
CA PHE A 603 -9.21 -3.04 13.19
C PHE A 603 -10.70 -2.93 12.91
N HIS A 604 -11.28 -1.75 13.17
CA HIS A 604 -12.72 -1.57 13.20
C HIS A 604 -13.30 -1.29 11.81
N HIS A 605 -12.53 -0.64 10.94
CA HIS A 605 -12.92 -0.22 9.60
C HIS A 605 -12.33 -1.19 8.58
N ARG A 606 -12.85 -2.41 8.64
CA ARG A 606 -12.49 -3.54 7.79
C ARG A 606 -12.98 -3.38 6.33
N HIS A 607 -13.68 -2.30 6.05
CA HIS A 607 -14.17 -1.84 4.76
C HIS A 607 -14.08 -0.33 4.78
N ARG A 608 -14.00 0.26 3.59
CA ARG A 608 -13.94 1.72 3.44
C ARG A 608 -15.11 2.39 4.14
N LEU A 609 -14.80 3.36 4.97
CA LEU A 609 -15.66 4.25 5.72
C LEU A 609 -15.19 5.70 5.59
N ALA A 610 -16.12 6.63 5.79
CA ALA A 610 -15.84 8.06 5.83
C ALA A 610 -14.97 8.47 7.03
N ARG A 611 -14.73 7.56 7.98
CA ARG A 611 -13.85 7.76 9.13
C ARG A 611 -12.41 7.32 8.90
N ASP A 612 -12.11 6.71 7.75
CA ASP A 612 -10.74 6.34 7.42
C ASP A 612 -9.91 7.57 7.05
N LEU A 613 -8.60 7.37 7.04
CA LEU A 613 -7.63 8.39 6.65
C LEU A 613 -7.18 8.09 5.23
N PHE A 614 -7.42 9.02 4.32
CA PHE A 614 -7.07 8.84 2.92
C PHE A 614 -5.60 9.23 2.77
N MET A 615 -4.74 8.21 2.64
CA MET A 615 -3.28 8.36 2.67
C MET A 615 -2.71 9.41 1.70
N PRO A 616 -3.23 9.62 0.48
CA PRO A 616 -2.76 10.71 -0.38
C PRO A 616 -2.90 12.10 0.25
N PHE A 617 -3.99 12.34 0.99
CA PHE A 617 -4.25 13.63 1.64
C PHE A 617 -3.41 13.79 2.91
N VAL A 618 -3.16 12.71 3.65
CA VAL A 618 -2.24 12.73 4.81
C VAL A 618 -0.81 12.99 4.31
N TYR A 619 -0.36 12.24 3.30
CA TYR A 619 0.98 12.39 2.74
C TYR A 619 1.24 13.78 2.21
N ASN A 620 0.36 14.29 1.35
CA ASN A 620 0.55 15.60 0.76
C ASN A 620 0.59 16.71 1.82
N ALA A 621 -0.22 16.62 2.88
CA ALA A 621 -0.19 17.61 3.95
C ALA A 621 1.12 17.56 4.75
N PHE A 622 1.56 16.37 5.17
CA PHE A 622 2.78 16.20 5.96
C PHE A 622 4.06 16.48 5.18
N ILE A 623 4.17 16.02 3.92
CA ILE A 623 5.38 16.23 3.13
C ILE A 623 5.59 17.70 2.75
N MET A 624 4.50 18.46 2.63
CA MET A 624 4.54 19.90 2.36
C MET A 624 4.79 20.71 3.65
N ALA A 625 4.26 20.26 4.80
CA ALA A 625 4.37 21.00 6.04
C ALA A 625 5.62 20.65 6.86
N ARG A 626 5.95 19.35 7.00
CA ARG A 626 6.93 18.81 7.93
C ARG A 626 7.69 17.56 7.41
N PRO A 627 8.35 17.62 6.23
CA PRO A 627 9.01 16.46 5.61
C PRO A 627 10.15 15.86 6.44
N TRP A 628 10.78 16.67 7.31
CA TRP A 628 11.89 16.25 8.18
C TRP A 628 11.44 15.34 9.35
N GLU A 629 10.15 15.35 9.72
CA GLU A 629 9.63 14.47 10.80
C GLU A 629 9.83 12.99 10.46
N ALA A 630 9.93 12.66 9.17
CA ALA A 630 10.21 11.32 8.68
C ALA A 630 11.61 10.80 9.02
N SER A 631 12.55 11.65 9.45
CA SER A 631 13.88 11.18 9.85
C SER A 631 13.78 10.21 11.02
N ALA A 632 14.52 9.09 10.92
CA ALA A 632 14.64 8.12 12.01
C ALA A 632 15.23 8.76 13.29
N LYS A 633 15.86 9.93 13.18
CA LYS A 633 16.43 10.65 14.32
C LYS A 633 15.39 11.47 15.10
N PHE A 634 14.27 11.85 14.47
CA PHE A 634 13.35 12.86 15.00
C PHE A 634 12.56 12.43 16.24
N LEU A 635 11.88 11.27 16.22
CA LEU A 635 11.13 10.79 17.39
C LEU A 635 12.02 10.50 18.61
N PRO A 636 13.21 9.86 18.47
CA PRO A 636 14.17 9.75 19.57
C PRO A 636 14.61 11.11 20.14
N TYR A 637 14.87 12.09 19.27
CA TYR A 637 15.19 13.46 19.70
C TYR A 637 14.05 14.07 20.54
N LEU A 638 12.78 13.89 20.13
CA LEU A 638 11.65 14.39 20.90
C LEU A 638 11.55 13.73 22.28
N LEU A 639 11.89 12.44 22.40
CA LEU A 639 11.95 11.75 23.70
C LEU A 639 12.97 12.41 24.64
N GLU A 640 14.19 12.66 24.18
CA GLU A 640 15.22 13.34 24.96
C GLU A 640 14.83 14.78 25.30
N LEU A 641 14.26 15.50 24.34
CA LEU A 641 13.77 16.86 24.55
C LEU A 641 12.71 16.90 25.66
N LYS A 642 11.73 15.99 25.64
CA LYS A 642 10.69 15.93 26.68
C LYS A 642 11.27 15.65 28.06
N GLU A 643 12.32 14.86 28.15
CA GLU A 643 12.98 14.61 29.43
C GLU A 643 13.73 15.83 29.94
N ALA A 644 14.45 16.52 29.06
CA ALA A 644 15.09 17.79 29.39
C ALA A 644 14.06 18.81 29.91
N MET A 645 12.89 18.90 29.26
CA MET A 645 11.78 19.76 29.68
C MET A 645 11.17 19.34 31.02
N GLU A 646 10.92 18.06 31.24
CA GLU A 646 10.35 17.54 32.50
C GLU A 646 11.29 17.76 33.69
N VAL A 647 12.59 17.53 33.51
CA VAL A 647 13.61 17.81 34.54
C VAL A 647 13.69 19.30 34.84
N ALA A 648 13.73 20.14 33.80
CA ALA A 648 13.74 21.59 33.97
C ALA A 648 12.48 22.11 34.69
N ALA A 649 11.31 21.57 34.36
CA ALA A 649 10.05 21.92 35.02
C ALA A 649 10.02 21.49 36.50
N ALA A 650 10.53 20.30 36.82
CA ALA A 650 10.63 19.83 38.20
C ALA A 650 11.58 20.71 39.03
N GLU A 651 12.76 21.06 38.48
CA GLU A 651 13.71 21.95 39.13
C GLU A 651 13.14 23.36 39.32
N ALA A 652 12.48 23.91 38.30
CA ALA A 652 11.84 25.22 38.37
C ALA A 652 10.72 25.28 39.41
N SER A 653 9.85 24.27 39.44
CA SER A 653 8.79 24.14 40.45
C SER A 653 9.39 24.09 41.86
N ALA A 654 10.40 23.24 42.07
CA ALA A 654 11.09 23.14 43.36
C ALA A 654 11.83 24.42 43.75
N ALA A 655 12.32 25.20 42.80
CA ALA A 655 12.96 26.49 43.05
C ALA A 655 11.94 27.57 43.45
N VAL A 656 10.80 27.64 42.77
CA VAL A 656 9.73 28.60 43.10
C VAL A 656 9.10 28.27 44.46
N THR A 657 8.86 26.98 44.77
CA THR A 657 8.32 26.57 46.10
C THR A 657 9.28 26.88 47.26
N ARG A 658 10.59 26.90 47.01
CA ARG A 658 11.61 27.23 48.01
C ARG A 658 11.90 28.73 48.12
N SER A 659 11.36 29.56 47.23
CA SER A 659 11.56 31.00 47.27
C SER A 659 10.64 31.66 48.30
N PRO A 660 11.15 32.52 49.21
CA PRO A 660 10.29 33.31 50.07
C PRO A 660 9.34 34.16 49.21
N GLN A 661 8.06 34.28 49.60
CA GLN A 661 6.98 34.99 48.89
C GLN A 661 7.16 36.53 48.80
N ALA A 662 8.40 37.03 48.72
CA ALA A 662 8.73 38.45 48.80
C ALA A 662 8.92 39.15 47.44
N GLU A 663 8.72 38.46 46.31
CA GLU A 663 8.89 39.07 44.98
C GLU A 663 7.55 39.47 44.33
N THR A 664 7.52 40.70 43.83
CA THR A 664 6.42 41.38 43.13
C THR A 664 6.05 40.80 41.76
N LEU A 665 6.68 39.70 41.35
CA LEU A 665 6.44 39.03 40.07
C LEU A 665 5.28 38.02 40.19
N PRO A 666 4.33 38.01 39.24
CA PRO A 666 3.31 36.97 39.18
C PRO A 666 3.96 35.58 39.17
N PHE A 667 3.43 34.64 39.97
CA PHE A 667 3.95 33.27 40.12
C PHE A 667 4.27 32.58 38.78
N ILE A 668 3.43 32.82 37.77
CA ILE A 668 3.59 32.26 36.42
C ILE A 668 4.84 32.79 35.70
N ASP A 669 5.17 34.07 35.88
CA ASP A 669 6.33 34.68 35.26
C ASP A 669 7.63 34.21 35.93
N ALA A 670 7.64 34.13 37.26
CA ALA A 670 8.75 33.55 38.02
C ALA A 670 8.98 32.07 37.66
N LEU A 671 7.91 31.29 37.48
CA LEU A 671 8.00 29.90 37.04
C LEU A 671 8.57 29.80 35.62
N ARG A 672 8.15 30.68 34.71
CA ARG A 672 8.65 30.70 33.31
C ARG A 672 10.13 31.08 33.25
N GLU A 673 10.57 32.06 34.02
CA GLU A 673 11.96 32.48 34.08
C GLU A 673 12.84 31.35 34.64
N ARG A 674 12.43 30.75 35.77
CA ARG A 674 13.14 29.60 36.37
C ARG A 674 13.18 28.41 35.42
N TYR A 675 12.08 28.09 34.76
CA TYR A 675 12.03 27.03 33.75
C TYR A 675 13.03 27.29 32.63
N THR A 676 13.05 28.51 32.07
CA THR A 676 13.98 28.88 30.99
C THR A 676 15.44 28.73 31.44
N HIS A 677 15.76 29.16 32.67
CA HIS A 677 17.09 29.00 33.25
C HIS A 677 17.49 27.52 33.41
N HIS A 678 16.63 26.68 33.98
CA HIS A 678 16.92 25.26 34.16
C HIS A 678 16.97 24.50 32.83
N PHE A 679 16.11 24.85 31.87
CA PHE A 679 16.08 24.24 30.55
C PHE A 679 17.39 24.49 29.79
N ALA A 680 17.99 25.68 29.92
CA ALA A 680 19.30 26.00 29.33
C ALA A 680 20.44 25.09 29.81
N ARG A 681 20.28 24.38 30.94
CA ARG A 681 21.26 23.38 31.44
C ARG A 681 21.13 22.02 30.74
N HIS A 682 19.93 21.63 30.34
CA HIS A 682 19.64 20.29 29.82
C HIS A 682 19.53 20.25 28.29
N ALA A 683 19.00 21.32 27.68
CA ALA A 683 18.87 21.46 26.25
C ALA A 683 20.19 21.35 25.45
N PRO A 684 21.37 21.76 25.96
CA PRO A 684 22.60 21.70 25.17
C PRO A 684 23.02 20.31 24.71
N ASN A 685 22.63 19.27 25.46
CA ASN A 685 22.98 17.89 25.16
C ASN A 685 21.97 17.21 24.22
N VAL A 686 20.91 17.93 23.84
CA VAL A 686 19.86 17.42 22.93
C VAL A 686 19.98 18.21 21.63
N SER A 687 20.49 17.56 20.60
CA SER A 687 20.58 18.12 19.25
C SER A 687 20.35 17.05 18.20
N ILE A 688 19.94 17.49 17.03
CA ILE A 688 19.69 16.64 15.89
C ILE A 688 20.06 17.38 14.60
N PHE A 689 20.67 16.63 13.69
CA PHE A 689 21.02 17.08 12.36
C PHE A 689 20.24 16.26 11.34
N LEU A 690 19.56 16.96 10.44
CA LEU A 690 18.67 16.40 9.43
C LEU A 690 19.11 16.87 8.05
N ASP A 691 18.97 16.02 7.03
CA ASP A 691 19.21 16.40 5.64
C ASP A 691 18.11 15.84 4.71
N ASN A 692 18.27 15.99 3.40
CA ASN A 692 17.33 15.42 2.43
C ASN A 692 17.54 13.92 2.15
N THR A 693 18.46 13.25 2.85
CA THR A 693 18.74 11.82 2.71
C THR A 693 18.34 11.02 3.96
N ASP A 694 18.24 11.65 5.12
CA ASP A 694 17.88 11.00 6.38
C ASP A 694 16.36 10.93 6.63
N GLY A 695 15.62 11.96 6.23
CA GLY A 695 14.17 12.06 6.26
C GLY A 695 13.56 12.03 4.86
N CYS A 696 12.44 12.72 4.68
CA CYS A 696 11.97 13.00 3.34
C CYS A 696 12.53 14.33 2.86
N ALA A 697 12.96 14.37 1.61
CA ALA A 697 13.36 15.61 0.98
C ALA A 697 12.17 16.58 0.78
N PRO A 698 12.40 17.90 0.73
CA PRO A 698 11.33 18.89 0.60
C PRO A 698 10.57 18.69 -0.69
N ALA A 699 9.25 18.54 -0.61
CA ALA A 699 8.40 18.32 -1.79
C ALA A 699 8.09 19.61 -2.56
N THR A 700 7.55 19.46 -3.77
CA THR A 700 7.04 20.59 -4.57
C THR A 700 5.63 20.29 -5.07
N LEU A 701 4.73 21.28 -4.94
CA LEU A 701 3.33 21.15 -5.30
C LEU A 701 3.03 21.69 -6.70
N TYR A 702 2.48 20.86 -7.58
CA TYR A 702 1.96 21.22 -8.90
C TYR A 702 0.43 21.12 -8.91
N ARG A 703 -0.24 22.24 -9.19
CA ARG A 703 -1.70 22.33 -9.25
C ARG A 703 -2.18 22.33 -10.69
N ASN A 704 -3.37 21.76 -10.95
CA ASN A 704 -3.99 21.87 -12.27
C ASN A 704 -4.12 23.35 -12.73
N PRO A 705 -3.77 23.68 -13.99
CA PRO A 705 -3.43 22.76 -15.08
C PRO A 705 -1.97 22.28 -15.12
N ALA A 706 -1.06 22.86 -14.33
CA ALA A 706 0.37 22.50 -14.29
C ALA A 706 0.66 21.09 -13.78
N ALA A 707 -0.29 20.47 -13.05
CA ALA A 707 -0.19 19.06 -12.69
C ALA A 707 -0.21 18.13 -13.93
N GLU A 708 -0.78 18.60 -15.05
CA GLU A 708 -0.95 17.85 -16.30
C GLU A 708 -1.61 16.48 -16.08
N VAL A 709 -2.67 16.43 -15.26
CA VAL A 709 -3.43 15.22 -14.96
C VAL A 709 -4.88 15.37 -15.41
N MET A 710 -5.42 14.34 -16.05
CA MET A 710 -6.85 14.25 -16.36
C MET A 710 -7.50 13.05 -15.66
N TYR A 711 -8.67 13.29 -15.08
CA TYR A 711 -9.52 12.26 -14.49
C TYR A 711 -10.68 11.94 -15.43
N MET A 712 -10.95 10.65 -15.60
CA MET A 712 -12.11 10.13 -16.30
C MET A 712 -12.82 9.12 -15.40
N ARG A 713 -14.14 9.28 -15.27
CA ARG A 713 -15.01 8.19 -14.81
C ARG A 713 -15.76 7.61 -16.00
N VAL A 714 -15.49 6.36 -16.34
CA VAL A 714 -16.18 5.65 -17.40
C VAL A 714 -17.55 5.21 -16.87
N THR A 715 -18.61 5.51 -17.58
CA THR A 715 -20.00 5.16 -17.19
C THR A 715 -20.70 4.40 -18.30
N ASN A 716 -21.96 4.03 -18.11
CA ASN A 716 -22.78 3.44 -19.19
C ASN A 716 -23.13 4.45 -20.31
N ASP A 717 -22.83 5.75 -20.15
CA ASP A 717 -23.01 6.75 -21.20
C ASP A 717 -21.81 6.79 -22.16
N ILE A 718 -21.91 6.01 -23.24
CA ILE A 718 -20.88 5.86 -24.29
C ILE A 718 -20.52 7.20 -24.94
N ALA A 719 -21.48 8.11 -25.09
CA ALA A 719 -21.25 9.41 -25.71
C ALA A 719 -20.50 10.35 -24.76
N ALA A 720 -20.81 10.34 -23.47
CA ALA A 720 -20.06 11.07 -22.45
C ALA A 720 -18.63 10.55 -22.32
N ASN A 721 -18.45 9.23 -22.28
CA ASN A 721 -17.13 8.62 -22.25
C ASN A 721 -16.29 9.05 -23.45
N ARG A 722 -16.86 9.01 -24.67
CA ARG A 722 -16.16 9.40 -25.90
C ARG A 722 -15.65 10.84 -25.84
N ARG A 723 -16.46 11.78 -25.36
CA ARG A 723 -16.03 13.19 -25.23
C ARG A 723 -14.79 13.33 -24.35
N ILE A 724 -14.73 12.63 -23.22
CA ILE A 724 -13.59 12.70 -22.31
C ILE A 724 -12.37 11.99 -22.91
N MET A 725 -12.56 10.84 -23.56
CA MET A 725 -11.49 10.13 -24.28
C MET A 725 -10.87 10.98 -25.39
N ASP A 726 -11.69 11.68 -26.17
CA ASP A 726 -11.25 12.61 -27.21
C ASP A 726 -10.47 13.79 -26.59
N ASP A 727 -10.93 14.33 -25.45
CA ASP A 727 -10.22 15.37 -24.72
C ASP A 727 -8.83 14.89 -24.23
N ILE A 728 -8.72 13.66 -23.73
CA ILE A 728 -7.42 13.06 -23.33
C ILE A 728 -6.49 12.92 -24.54
N GLN A 729 -7.02 12.58 -25.72
CA GLN A 729 -6.23 12.52 -26.95
C GLN A 729 -5.76 13.91 -27.38
N GLN A 730 -6.64 14.92 -27.35
CA GLN A 730 -6.35 16.27 -27.79
C GLN A 730 -5.38 17.00 -26.85
N ARG A 731 -5.61 16.94 -25.53
CA ARG A 731 -4.80 17.67 -24.54
C ARG A 731 -3.48 16.96 -24.22
N HIS A 732 -3.42 15.65 -24.42
CA HIS A 732 -2.23 14.84 -24.23
C HIS A 732 -1.52 15.09 -22.87
N PRO A 733 -2.24 14.91 -21.75
CA PRO A 733 -1.72 15.16 -20.40
C PRO A 733 -0.52 14.26 -20.09
N LEU A 734 0.23 14.57 -19.02
CA LEU A 734 1.32 13.73 -18.54
C LEU A 734 0.77 12.39 -18.01
N TYR A 735 -0.27 12.49 -17.17
CA TYR A 735 -0.99 11.34 -16.62
C TYR A 735 -2.47 11.44 -16.90
N PHE A 736 -3.14 10.29 -17.00
CA PHE A 736 -4.59 10.24 -16.82
C PHE A 736 -4.99 9.03 -16.01
N ASN A 737 -6.19 9.09 -15.44
CA ASN A 737 -6.84 8.00 -14.75
C ASN A 737 -8.19 7.69 -15.41
N ALA A 738 -8.55 6.41 -15.46
CA ALA A 738 -9.82 5.96 -16.01
C ALA A 738 -10.54 5.01 -15.04
N ASN A 739 -11.30 5.57 -14.11
CA ASN A 739 -12.03 4.80 -13.12
C ASN A 739 -13.27 4.11 -13.70
N ALA A 740 -13.47 2.83 -13.38
CA ALA A 740 -14.63 2.05 -13.81
C ALA A 740 -15.88 2.38 -12.97
N GLY A 741 -16.92 2.90 -13.62
CA GLY A 741 -18.23 3.18 -13.02
C GLY A 741 -19.38 2.74 -13.93
N PHE A 742 -19.21 1.60 -14.58
CA PHE A 742 -20.12 1.03 -15.58
C PHE A 742 -20.39 -0.44 -15.29
N ASN A 743 -21.55 -0.94 -15.75
CA ASN A 743 -21.94 -2.34 -15.66
C ASN A 743 -22.38 -2.96 -16.99
N THR A 744 -22.23 -2.25 -18.11
CA THR A 744 -22.52 -2.79 -19.46
C THR A 744 -21.26 -3.33 -20.12
N ALA A 745 -21.41 -4.33 -20.99
CA ALA A 745 -20.31 -4.83 -21.81
C ALA A 745 -19.81 -3.78 -22.81
N GLU A 746 -20.73 -2.97 -23.37
CA GLU A 746 -20.40 -1.93 -24.35
C GLU A 746 -19.44 -0.87 -23.79
N ALA A 747 -19.65 -0.41 -22.55
CA ALA A 747 -18.77 0.55 -21.89
C ALA A 747 -17.38 -0.06 -21.59
N ALA A 748 -17.36 -1.33 -21.18
CA ALA A 748 -16.11 -2.09 -20.98
C ALA A 748 -15.30 -2.17 -22.28
N ASP A 749 -15.96 -2.55 -23.38
CA ASP A 749 -15.33 -2.67 -24.69
C ASP A 749 -14.88 -1.31 -25.24
N GLN A 750 -15.59 -0.21 -24.92
CA GLN A 750 -15.16 1.14 -25.27
C GLN A 750 -13.85 1.52 -24.54
N LEU A 751 -13.78 1.27 -23.23
CA LEU A 751 -12.58 1.51 -22.44
C LEU A 751 -11.40 0.69 -22.93
N ARG A 752 -11.58 -0.63 -23.11
CA ARG A 752 -10.54 -1.53 -23.60
C ARG A 752 -9.97 -1.09 -24.95
N ARG A 753 -10.83 -0.72 -25.90
CA ARG A 753 -10.40 -0.21 -27.21
C ARG A 753 -9.65 1.11 -27.12
N PHE A 754 -10.09 2.02 -26.25
CA PHE A 754 -9.40 3.28 -26.00
C PHE A 754 -7.98 3.04 -25.45
N LEU A 755 -7.85 2.17 -24.44
CA LEU A 755 -6.55 1.84 -23.83
C LEU A 755 -5.63 1.08 -24.80
N GLN A 756 -6.14 0.11 -25.57
CA GLN A 756 -5.39 -0.60 -26.60
C GLN A 756 -4.91 0.35 -27.72
N SER A 757 -5.70 1.36 -28.07
CA SER A 757 -5.29 2.39 -29.05
C SER A 757 -4.16 3.28 -28.52
N LYS A 758 -4.22 3.65 -27.23
CA LYS A 758 -3.19 4.46 -26.56
C LYS A 758 -1.89 3.69 -26.32
N PHE A 759 -1.99 2.43 -25.91
CA PHE A 759 -0.87 1.59 -25.52
C PHE A 759 -0.89 0.27 -26.32
N PRO A 760 -0.61 0.32 -27.64
CA PRO A 760 -0.78 -0.83 -28.53
C PRO A 760 0.32 -1.87 -28.39
N THR A 761 1.50 -1.48 -27.89
CA THR A 761 2.69 -2.34 -27.78
C THR A 761 2.56 -3.24 -26.55
N PRO A 762 2.54 -4.57 -26.71
CA PRO A 762 2.56 -5.49 -25.58
C PRO A 762 3.88 -5.40 -24.80
N VAL A 763 3.80 -5.56 -23.48
CA VAL A 763 5.01 -5.77 -22.67
C VAL A 763 5.53 -7.20 -22.86
N TYR A 764 6.80 -7.43 -22.53
CA TYR A 764 7.41 -8.76 -22.67
C TYR A 764 6.61 -9.85 -21.95
N LEU A 765 6.10 -9.54 -20.76
CA LEU A 765 5.38 -10.44 -19.86
C LEU A 765 4.02 -10.90 -20.35
N GLU A 766 3.48 -10.36 -21.44
CA GLU A 766 2.14 -10.75 -21.89
C GLU A 766 2.12 -12.13 -22.54
N ALA A 767 1.10 -12.90 -22.17
CA ALA A 767 0.75 -14.15 -22.84
C ALA A 767 0.37 -13.87 -24.30
N GLU A 768 0.85 -14.71 -25.21
CA GLU A 768 0.51 -14.57 -26.63
C GLU A 768 -0.97 -14.91 -26.83
N VAL A 769 -1.73 -13.98 -27.42
CA VAL A 769 -3.09 -14.28 -27.89
C VAL A 769 -2.95 -15.24 -29.06
N ALA A 770 -3.68 -16.36 -29.02
CA ALA A 770 -3.70 -17.38 -30.06
C ALA A 770 -4.40 -16.89 -31.35
N ASP A 771 -4.01 -15.74 -31.88
CA ASP A 771 -4.43 -15.28 -33.20
C ASP A 771 -3.29 -15.60 -34.18
N GLY A 772 -3.52 -16.65 -34.96
CA GLY A 772 -2.57 -17.13 -35.96
C GLY A 772 -2.20 -16.01 -36.94
N HIS A 773 -0.94 -16.03 -37.34
CA HIS A 773 -0.25 -15.10 -38.27
C HIS A 773 0.51 -13.96 -37.59
N THR A 774 1.61 -14.27 -36.87
CA THR A 774 2.94 -13.69 -37.15
C THR A 774 4.07 -14.25 -36.26
N ARG A 775 5.23 -14.53 -36.90
CA ARG A 775 6.59 -14.77 -36.35
C ARG A 775 6.98 -16.20 -35.92
N ALA A 776 7.26 -17.04 -36.92
CA ALA A 776 7.85 -18.38 -36.79
C ALA A 776 9.24 -18.45 -36.10
N ALA A 777 9.99 -17.35 -36.00
CA ALA A 777 11.29 -17.32 -35.33
C ALA A 777 11.22 -16.93 -33.84
N ALA A 778 10.22 -16.11 -33.43
CA ALA A 778 10.01 -15.74 -32.03
C ALA A 778 9.34 -16.87 -31.22
N GLY A 779 8.53 -17.71 -31.88
CA GLY A 779 7.80 -18.81 -31.22
C GLY A 779 8.65 -20.01 -30.80
N ALA A 780 9.86 -20.19 -31.33
CA ALA A 780 10.72 -21.33 -30.96
C ALA A 780 11.37 -21.17 -29.58
N GLU A 781 11.78 -19.93 -29.23
CA GLU A 781 12.46 -19.57 -27.99
C GLU A 781 11.49 -19.42 -26.82
N ASP A 782 10.39 -18.68 -27.02
CA ASP A 782 9.28 -18.66 -26.07
C ASP A 782 8.73 -20.08 -25.89
N GLY A 783 8.74 -20.91 -26.94
CA GLY A 783 8.45 -22.33 -26.87
C GLY A 783 9.46 -23.16 -26.05
N ALA A 784 10.74 -22.76 -25.98
CA ALA A 784 11.74 -23.42 -25.14
C ALA A 784 11.57 -23.03 -23.66
N LEU A 785 11.35 -21.75 -23.35
CA LEU A 785 11.02 -21.30 -21.99
C LEU A 785 9.73 -21.93 -21.50
N ARG A 786 8.68 -21.96 -22.33
CA ARG A 786 7.39 -22.61 -21.98
C ARG A 786 7.53 -24.10 -21.72
N ARG A 787 8.32 -24.82 -22.53
CA ARG A 787 8.62 -26.24 -22.28
C ARG A 787 9.37 -26.44 -20.98
N LEU A 788 10.46 -25.69 -20.76
CA LEU A 788 11.22 -25.74 -19.51
C LEU A 788 10.35 -25.42 -18.30
N PHE A 789 9.51 -24.39 -18.39
CA PHE A 789 8.58 -24.01 -17.34
C PHE A 789 7.57 -25.13 -17.06
N GLY A 790 6.94 -25.71 -18.09
CA GLY A 790 6.01 -26.83 -17.94
C GLY A 790 6.66 -28.04 -17.28
N ASP A 791 7.88 -28.39 -17.70
CA ASP A 791 8.66 -29.49 -17.12
C ASP A 791 8.98 -29.22 -15.64
N LEU A 792 9.39 -27.99 -15.30
CA LEU A 792 9.63 -27.59 -13.91
C LEU A 792 8.36 -27.63 -13.08
N MET A 793 7.23 -27.10 -13.58
CA MET A 793 5.95 -27.08 -12.88
C MET A 793 5.34 -28.49 -12.67
N ALA A 794 5.81 -29.49 -13.40
CA ALA A 794 5.45 -30.90 -13.21
C ALA A 794 6.27 -31.60 -12.10
N LEU A 795 7.40 -31.01 -11.68
CA LEU A 795 8.22 -31.56 -10.59
C LEU A 795 7.50 -31.47 -9.24
N PRO A 796 7.81 -32.38 -8.30
CA PRO A 796 7.19 -32.35 -6.97
C PRO A 796 7.63 -31.15 -6.13
N VAL A 797 6.74 -30.71 -5.26
CA VAL A 797 7.03 -29.74 -4.18
C VAL A 797 7.09 -30.46 -2.84
N VAL A 798 8.17 -30.25 -2.10
CA VAL A 798 8.35 -30.74 -0.73
C VAL A 798 8.16 -29.58 0.24
N GLY A 799 7.08 -29.60 1.01
CA GLY A 799 6.89 -28.68 2.13
C GLY A 799 7.51 -29.23 3.41
N VAL A 800 8.09 -28.37 4.23
CA VAL A 800 8.57 -28.76 5.57
C VAL A 800 8.02 -27.79 6.61
N VAL A 801 7.33 -28.30 7.63
CA VAL A 801 6.73 -27.49 8.70
C VAL A 801 7.10 -28.05 10.07
N SER A 802 7.13 -27.20 11.09
CA SER A 802 7.41 -27.64 12.48
C SER A 802 6.17 -28.14 13.23
N TYR A 803 4.97 -27.80 12.77
CA TYR A 803 3.71 -28.16 13.41
C TYR A 803 2.68 -28.58 12.36
N GLU A 804 1.80 -29.53 12.71
CA GLU A 804 0.75 -30.05 11.83
C GLU A 804 -0.21 -28.95 11.33
N GLU A 805 -0.51 -27.96 12.18
CA GLU A 805 -1.35 -26.80 11.82
C GLU A 805 -0.77 -25.95 10.68
N GLY A 806 0.52 -26.11 10.34
CA GLY A 806 1.15 -25.43 9.20
C GLY A 806 0.90 -26.10 7.85
N VAL A 807 0.42 -27.35 7.82
CA VAL A 807 0.30 -28.14 6.58
C VAL A 807 -0.74 -27.52 5.64
N CYS A 808 -1.98 -27.31 6.11
CA CYS A 808 -3.07 -26.85 5.27
C CYS A 808 -2.81 -25.46 4.67
N PRO A 809 -2.39 -24.44 5.46
CA PRO A 809 -2.06 -23.13 4.91
C PRO A 809 -0.90 -23.17 3.92
N LEU A 810 0.12 -24.02 4.17
CA LEU A 810 1.25 -24.16 3.26
C LEU A 810 0.79 -24.69 1.91
N VAL A 811 -0.03 -25.75 1.89
CA VAL A 811 -0.56 -26.34 0.65
C VAL A 811 -1.36 -25.31 -0.15
N ARG A 812 -2.25 -24.54 0.49
CA ARG A 812 -3.04 -23.52 -0.22
C ARG A 812 -2.20 -22.36 -0.74
N SER A 813 -1.17 -21.96 0.01
CA SER A 813 -0.27 -20.87 -0.40
C SER A 813 0.48 -21.16 -1.71
N LEU A 814 0.68 -22.45 -2.06
CA LEU A 814 1.33 -22.85 -3.29
C LEU A 814 0.58 -22.39 -4.55
N ALA A 815 -0.74 -22.20 -4.45
CA ALA A 815 -1.54 -21.66 -5.54
C ALA A 815 -1.06 -20.26 -5.95
N LEU A 816 -0.77 -19.38 -4.99
CA LEU A 816 -0.16 -18.08 -5.28
C LEU A 816 1.32 -18.22 -5.61
N ALA A 817 2.07 -19.03 -4.84
CA ALA A 817 3.52 -19.15 -4.99
C ALA A 817 3.95 -19.56 -6.40
N PHE A 818 3.17 -20.42 -7.06
CA PHE A 818 3.40 -20.85 -8.43
C PHE A 818 2.39 -20.26 -9.42
N ALA A 819 1.67 -19.19 -9.05
CA ALA A 819 0.66 -18.52 -9.87
C ALA A 819 -0.35 -19.49 -10.52
N GLY A 820 -0.74 -20.55 -9.82
CA GLY A 820 -1.69 -21.57 -10.29
C GLY A 820 -1.12 -22.57 -11.29
N HIS A 821 0.16 -22.50 -11.66
CA HIS A 821 0.74 -23.32 -12.72
C HIS A 821 1.32 -24.67 -12.27
N HIS A 822 1.54 -24.89 -10.97
CA HIS A 822 2.12 -26.14 -10.49
C HIS A 822 1.15 -27.32 -10.66
N LEU A 823 1.64 -28.40 -11.28
CA LEU A 823 0.87 -29.62 -11.61
C LEU A 823 1.40 -30.86 -10.90
N GLY A 824 2.60 -30.78 -10.32
CA GLY A 824 3.26 -31.89 -9.61
C GLY A 824 2.57 -32.31 -8.32
N GLY A 825 3.07 -33.40 -7.73
CA GLY A 825 2.65 -33.85 -6.40
C GLY A 825 3.23 -32.97 -5.29
N VAL A 826 2.50 -32.84 -4.18
CA VAL A 826 2.94 -32.11 -2.98
C VAL A 826 3.18 -33.10 -1.85
N ARG A 827 4.34 -33.02 -1.21
CA ARG A 827 4.65 -33.81 -0.01
C ARG A 827 5.02 -32.88 1.12
N VAL A 828 4.25 -32.89 2.20
CA VAL A 828 4.53 -32.07 3.38
C VAL A 828 5.08 -32.96 4.48
N SER A 829 6.28 -32.64 4.98
CA SER A 829 6.89 -33.32 6.13
C SER A 829 6.73 -32.46 7.39
N VAL A 830 6.15 -33.04 8.43
CA VAL A 830 5.98 -32.41 9.74
C VAL A 830 7.13 -32.84 10.66
N GLU A 831 7.94 -31.91 11.09
CA GLU A 831 9.07 -32.18 11.98
C GLU A 831 8.59 -32.56 13.38
N GLN A 832 8.96 -33.75 13.86
CA GLN A 832 8.56 -34.21 15.18
C GLN A 832 9.36 -33.51 16.28
N HIS A 833 8.75 -32.49 16.87
CA HIS A 833 9.23 -31.92 18.13
C HIS A 833 8.64 -32.73 19.27
N GLY A 834 9.46 -33.50 20.00
CA GLY A 834 9.06 -34.24 21.21
C GLY A 834 8.67 -33.34 22.40
N GLY A 835 8.03 -32.21 22.13
CA GLY A 835 7.46 -31.25 23.07
C GLY A 835 5.99 -30.94 22.74
N ALA A 836 5.44 -29.93 23.38
CA ALA A 836 4.03 -29.54 23.22
C ALA A 836 3.68 -29.20 21.75
N THR A 837 2.53 -29.69 21.29
CA THR A 837 1.89 -29.25 20.05
C THR A 837 1.66 -27.74 20.06
N LEU A 838 1.50 -27.12 18.89
CA LEU A 838 1.22 -25.69 18.81
C LEU A 838 -0.08 -25.32 19.55
N ARG A 839 -1.10 -26.18 19.51
CA ARG A 839 -2.33 -26.07 20.30
C ARG A 839 -2.06 -26.07 21.81
N GLU A 840 -1.22 -26.96 22.31
CA GLU A 840 -0.83 -26.99 23.73
C GLU A 840 -0.01 -25.76 24.11
N ALA A 841 0.88 -25.29 23.24
CA ALA A 841 1.63 -24.04 23.44
C ALA A 841 0.69 -22.83 23.52
N ARG A 842 -0.32 -22.75 22.63
CA ARG A 842 -1.39 -21.73 22.70
C ARG A 842 -2.11 -21.77 24.04
N ALA A 843 -2.53 -22.96 24.48
CA ALA A 843 -3.25 -23.14 25.75
C ALA A 843 -2.40 -22.73 26.96
N ALA A 844 -1.13 -23.15 27.00
CA ALA A 844 -0.18 -22.81 28.07
C ALA A 844 0.07 -21.29 28.15
N LEU A 845 0.20 -20.63 27.01
CA LEU A 845 0.38 -19.18 26.90
C LEU A 845 -0.93 -18.39 27.04
N ARG A 846 -2.07 -19.08 27.21
CA ARG A 846 -3.42 -18.49 27.19
C ARG A 846 -3.68 -17.63 25.96
N HIS A 847 -3.08 -18.00 24.83
CA HIS A 847 -3.23 -17.30 23.56
C HIS A 847 -4.42 -17.85 22.80
N ARG A 848 -5.36 -16.98 22.41
CA ARG A 848 -6.53 -17.34 21.61
C ARG A 848 -6.32 -16.94 20.15
N VAL A 849 -6.90 -17.73 19.24
CA VAL A 849 -6.91 -17.46 17.80
C VAL A 849 -7.60 -16.14 17.49
N VAL A 850 -7.06 -15.44 16.50
CA VAL A 850 -7.31 -14.03 16.29
C VAL A 850 -8.56 -13.78 15.44
N SER A 851 -8.85 -14.66 14.49
CA SER A 851 -9.97 -14.46 13.58
C SER A 851 -11.17 -15.34 13.90
N ALA A 852 -12.35 -14.74 13.83
CA ALA A 852 -13.64 -15.44 13.83
C ALA A 852 -14.15 -15.69 12.40
N MET A 853 -13.37 -15.36 11.38
CA MET A 853 -13.78 -15.60 10.00
C MET A 853 -13.81 -17.10 9.73
N PRO A 854 -14.93 -17.64 9.24
CA PRO A 854 -15.00 -19.04 8.89
C PRO A 854 -14.04 -19.34 7.73
N ALA A 855 -13.31 -20.44 7.83
CA ALA A 855 -12.50 -20.97 6.74
C ALA A 855 -12.63 -22.50 6.73
N PRO A 856 -12.81 -23.15 5.57
CA PRO A 856 -12.79 -24.60 5.46
C PRO A 856 -11.41 -25.16 5.80
N ALA A 857 -11.38 -26.18 6.65
CA ALA A 857 -10.21 -27.03 6.89
C ALA A 857 -9.88 -27.84 5.64
N CYS A 858 -8.60 -28.20 5.47
CA CYS A 858 -8.18 -28.96 4.29
C CYS A 858 -8.66 -30.41 4.33
N ARG A 859 -9.06 -30.89 3.15
CA ARG A 859 -9.12 -32.33 2.86
C ARG A 859 -8.42 -32.57 1.54
N TYR A 860 -7.33 -33.33 1.61
CA TYR A 860 -6.39 -33.47 0.52
C TYR A 860 -6.85 -34.47 -0.55
N SER A 861 -6.46 -34.19 -1.80
CA SER A 861 -6.53 -35.17 -2.90
C SER A 861 -5.34 -36.14 -2.83
N GLU A 862 -5.32 -37.13 -3.71
CA GLU A 862 -4.21 -38.07 -3.87
C GLU A 862 -2.88 -37.42 -4.26
N ARG A 863 -2.91 -36.16 -4.73
CA ARG A 863 -1.70 -35.39 -5.08
C ARG A 863 -0.95 -34.86 -3.88
N VAL A 864 -1.56 -34.82 -2.70
CA VAL A 864 -0.93 -34.32 -1.48
C VAL A 864 -0.74 -35.46 -0.48
N SER A 865 0.50 -35.62 -0.02
CA SER A 865 0.84 -36.58 1.05
C SER A 865 1.47 -35.86 2.24
N VAL A 866 1.10 -36.28 3.45
CA VAL A 866 1.65 -35.74 4.70
C VAL A 866 2.43 -36.85 5.40
N GLY A 867 3.67 -36.55 5.80
CA GLY A 867 4.54 -37.48 6.51
C GLY A 867 5.27 -36.80 7.66
N SER A 868 6.14 -37.55 8.35
CA SER A 868 6.97 -37.04 9.44
C SER A 868 8.41 -36.80 8.99
N ALA A 869 9.03 -35.74 9.51
CA ALA A 869 10.48 -35.51 9.47
C ALA A 869 11.09 -35.66 10.87
N ALA A 870 12.33 -36.13 10.93
CA ALA A 870 13.07 -36.21 12.18
C ALA A 870 13.48 -34.80 12.63
N ARG A 871 13.62 -34.61 13.95
CA ARG A 871 14.04 -33.33 14.51
C ARG A 871 15.46 -32.97 14.05
N GLY A 872 15.63 -31.75 13.54
CA GLY A 872 16.94 -31.26 13.08
C GLY A 872 17.40 -31.92 11.79
N GLU A 873 16.53 -32.65 11.10
CA GLU A 873 16.85 -33.29 9.83
C GLU A 873 17.20 -32.21 8.79
N GLY A 874 18.29 -32.47 8.05
CA GLY A 874 18.75 -31.59 6.99
C GLY A 874 17.75 -31.52 5.85
N ILE A 875 17.60 -30.34 5.25
CA ILE A 875 16.67 -30.13 4.12
C ILE A 875 16.98 -31.10 2.96
N ALA A 876 18.27 -31.35 2.70
CA ALA A 876 18.70 -32.28 1.68
C ALA A 876 18.22 -33.71 1.96
N ASP A 877 18.26 -34.15 3.22
CA ASP A 877 17.81 -35.49 3.61
C ASP A 877 16.30 -35.64 3.50
N VAL A 878 15.56 -34.64 3.99
CA VAL A 878 14.09 -34.58 3.82
C VAL A 878 13.74 -34.65 2.34
N ALA A 879 14.41 -33.85 1.50
CA ALA A 879 14.18 -33.83 0.06
C ALA A 879 14.52 -35.17 -0.61
N ARG A 880 15.65 -35.82 -0.27
CA ARG A 880 16.02 -37.14 -0.81
C ARG A 880 14.97 -38.19 -0.52
N ARG A 881 14.51 -38.26 0.72
CA ARG A 881 13.43 -39.18 1.13
C ARG A 881 12.12 -38.84 0.43
N ALA A 882 11.80 -37.56 0.33
CA ALA A 882 10.55 -37.08 -0.22
C ALA A 882 10.46 -37.18 -1.74
N ILE A 883 11.56 -37.11 -2.48
CA ILE A 883 11.55 -37.15 -3.95
C ILE A 883 11.81 -38.57 -4.45
N GLY A 884 12.50 -39.41 -3.68
CA GLY A 884 12.82 -40.79 -4.07
C GLY A 884 13.74 -40.85 -5.30
N GLY A 885 14.35 -42.01 -5.57
CA GLY A 885 15.32 -42.18 -6.65
C GLY A 885 14.76 -42.10 -8.09
N ALA A 886 13.45 -41.92 -8.29
CA ALA A 886 12.77 -42.32 -9.54
C ALA A 886 12.04 -41.22 -10.33
N GLY A 887 12.33 -39.94 -10.13
CA GLY A 887 11.84 -38.86 -11.02
C GLY A 887 12.90 -38.39 -12.01
N ALA A 888 12.60 -38.30 -13.31
CA ALA A 888 13.46 -37.61 -14.26
C ALA A 888 13.57 -36.13 -13.84
N GLY A 889 14.77 -35.67 -13.48
CA GLY A 889 14.99 -34.26 -13.16
C GLY A 889 15.11 -33.41 -14.42
N VAL A 890 14.77 -32.14 -14.31
CA VAL A 890 14.82 -31.15 -15.40
C VAL A 890 16.18 -30.48 -15.43
N VAL A 891 16.89 -30.59 -16.55
CA VAL A 891 18.21 -29.95 -16.70
C VAL A 891 18.02 -28.51 -17.12
N LEU A 892 18.59 -27.58 -16.35
CA LEU A 892 18.57 -26.16 -16.70
C LEU A 892 19.50 -25.90 -17.89
N PRO A 893 19.01 -25.24 -18.95
CA PRO A 893 19.82 -24.95 -20.14
C PRO A 893 20.95 -23.96 -19.84
N SER A 894 21.91 -23.88 -20.75
CA SER A 894 23.02 -22.90 -20.69
C SER A 894 22.56 -21.44 -20.63
N THR A 895 21.33 -21.16 -21.05
CA THR A 895 20.72 -19.83 -20.98
C THR A 895 20.30 -19.41 -19.57
N CYS A 896 20.37 -20.31 -18.57
CA CYS A 896 20.00 -20.05 -17.16
C CYS A 896 21.16 -19.55 -16.27
N GLY A 897 22.21 -18.98 -16.87
CA GLY A 897 23.32 -18.37 -16.14
C GLY A 897 23.96 -19.31 -15.11
N GLY A 898 24.08 -18.86 -13.87
CA GLY A 898 24.71 -19.63 -12.77
C GLY A 898 24.01 -20.94 -12.38
N GLY A 899 22.80 -21.20 -12.89
CA GLY A 899 22.10 -22.47 -12.73
C GLY A 899 22.30 -23.46 -13.89
N ALA A 900 23.02 -23.07 -14.95
CA ALA A 900 23.20 -23.90 -16.14
C ALA A 900 23.78 -25.29 -15.83
N GLY A 901 23.18 -26.33 -16.42
CA GLY A 901 23.62 -27.72 -16.26
C GLY A 901 23.14 -28.40 -14.98
N LEU A 902 22.56 -27.66 -14.03
CA LEU A 902 21.94 -28.25 -12.84
C LEU A 902 20.70 -29.07 -13.24
N ARG A 903 20.57 -30.27 -12.68
CA ARG A 903 19.39 -31.12 -12.83
C ARG A 903 18.47 -30.92 -11.62
N VAL A 904 17.39 -30.17 -11.81
CA VAL A 904 16.39 -29.89 -10.79
C VAL A 904 15.49 -31.10 -10.59
N ARG A 905 15.43 -31.59 -9.35
CA ARG A 905 14.64 -32.77 -8.95
C ARG A 905 13.29 -32.40 -8.35
N GLY A 906 13.12 -31.15 -7.92
CA GLY A 906 11.92 -30.64 -7.28
C GLY A 906 12.17 -29.32 -6.55
N PHE A 907 11.09 -28.78 -5.99
CA PHE A 907 11.11 -27.59 -5.15
C PHE A 907 10.97 -27.96 -3.68
N VAL A 908 11.58 -27.18 -2.79
CA VAL A 908 11.40 -27.31 -1.35
C VAL A 908 10.98 -25.97 -0.77
N VAL A 909 9.89 -25.97 -0.01
CA VAL A 909 9.46 -24.83 0.81
C VAL A 909 9.72 -25.17 2.27
N ASP A 910 10.82 -24.65 2.82
CA ASP A 910 11.17 -24.84 4.23
C ASP A 910 10.50 -23.76 5.09
N ALA A 911 9.33 -24.11 5.60
CA ALA A 911 8.47 -23.29 6.44
C ALA A 911 8.64 -23.61 7.94
N ARG A 912 9.74 -24.27 8.34
CA ARG A 912 10.01 -24.58 9.74
C ARG A 912 10.17 -23.31 10.58
N THR A 913 9.73 -23.42 11.83
CA THR A 913 9.84 -22.35 12.83
C THR A 913 11.26 -22.30 13.37
N PRO A 914 11.96 -21.15 13.30
CA PRO A 914 13.26 -21.02 13.94
C PRO A 914 13.16 -21.25 15.45
N GLY A 915 14.04 -22.10 16.01
CA GLY A 915 14.18 -22.26 17.46
C GLY A 915 13.01 -22.92 18.20
N ALA A 916 12.17 -23.72 17.53
CA ALA A 916 11.11 -24.48 18.19
C ALA A 916 11.65 -25.43 19.31
N PRO A 917 10.90 -25.64 20.41
CA PRO A 917 9.49 -25.32 20.63
C PRO A 917 9.20 -23.85 21.00
N VAL A 918 8.01 -23.37 20.65
CA VAL A 918 7.51 -22.02 20.95
C VAL A 918 7.22 -21.86 22.44
N ARG A 919 7.78 -20.81 23.06
CA ARG A 919 7.68 -20.56 24.53
C ARG A 919 7.21 -19.16 24.91
N SER A 920 6.87 -18.30 23.95
CA SER A 920 6.39 -16.95 24.22
C SER A 920 5.25 -16.58 23.28
N ALA A 921 4.40 -15.63 23.69
CA ALA A 921 3.30 -15.16 22.84
C ALA A 921 3.78 -14.46 21.56
N ALA A 922 5.01 -13.92 21.52
CA ALA A 922 5.60 -13.37 20.31
C ALA A 922 6.03 -14.50 19.36
N ALA A 923 6.84 -15.45 19.85
CA ALA A 923 7.26 -16.61 19.06
C ALA A 923 6.08 -17.45 18.55
N LEU A 924 4.94 -17.40 19.26
CA LEU A 924 3.72 -18.06 18.86
C LEU A 924 3.06 -17.44 17.63
N ARG A 925 3.08 -16.12 17.48
CA ARG A 925 2.53 -15.43 16.29
C ARG A 925 3.35 -15.67 15.04
N ASP A 926 4.62 -16.00 15.23
CA ASP A 926 5.56 -16.36 14.17
C ASP A 926 5.78 -17.87 14.03
N ALA A 927 4.95 -18.67 14.71
CA ALA A 927 5.12 -20.12 14.78
C ALA A 927 4.88 -20.77 13.42
N LEU A 928 3.82 -20.37 12.73
CA LEU A 928 3.54 -20.80 11.38
C LEU A 928 3.92 -19.69 10.42
N ALA A 929 4.42 -20.06 9.24
CA ALA A 929 4.68 -19.12 8.17
C ALA A 929 4.45 -19.81 6.84
N VAL A 930 3.88 -19.09 5.88
CA VAL A 930 3.68 -19.60 4.51
C VAL A 930 4.10 -18.53 3.49
N PRO A 931 4.62 -18.93 2.30
CA PRO A 931 4.88 -18.00 1.22
C PRO A 931 3.61 -17.22 0.87
N ALA A 932 3.78 -15.93 0.59
CA ALA A 932 2.66 -15.04 0.32
C ALA A 932 2.94 -14.12 -0.87
N GLN A 933 3.69 -14.62 -1.83
CA GLN A 933 3.94 -13.96 -3.11
C GLN A 933 4.13 -14.99 -4.22
N THR A 934 4.08 -14.54 -5.47
CA THR A 934 4.59 -15.32 -6.60
C THR A 934 6.10 -15.50 -6.48
N LEU A 935 6.56 -16.74 -6.69
CA LEU A 935 7.96 -17.10 -6.72
C LEU A 935 8.43 -17.21 -8.18
N SER A 936 9.71 -16.94 -8.37
CA SER A 936 10.44 -17.07 -9.63
C SER A 936 11.73 -17.85 -9.39
N LEU A 937 12.40 -18.28 -10.46
CA LEU A 937 13.58 -19.14 -10.34
C LEU A 937 14.70 -18.53 -9.48
N GLU A 938 14.90 -17.21 -9.53
CA GLU A 938 15.88 -16.46 -8.72
C GLU A 938 15.59 -16.48 -7.23
N ASP A 939 14.35 -16.71 -6.82
CA ASP A 939 13.97 -16.75 -5.40
C ASP A 939 14.48 -18.03 -4.71
N PHE A 940 14.83 -19.07 -5.47
CA PHE A 940 15.30 -20.34 -4.94
C PHE A 940 16.82 -20.43 -4.86
N ARG A 941 17.34 -21.15 -3.86
CA ARG A 941 18.73 -21.59 -3.83
C ARG A 941 18.81 -23.05 -4.23
N ALA A 942 19.83 -23.41 -5.00
CA ALA A 942 20.09 -24.81 -5.34
C ALA A 942 20.74 -25.53 -4.15
N VAL A 943 20.24 -26.72 -3.82
CA VAL A 943 20.80 -27.61 -2.79
C VAL A 943 20.99 -29.00 -3.36
N ALA A 944 22.21 -29.53 -3.30
CA ALA A 944 22.53 -30.85 -3.82
C ALA A 944 21.80 -31.96 -3.05
N VAL A 945 21.17 -32.88 -3.78
CA VAL A 945 20.41 -34.01 -3.24
C VAL A 945 20.74 -35.35 -3.88
N GLY A 946 21.28 -35.39 -5.09
CA GLY A 946 21.60 -36.66 -5.78
C GLY A 946 23.02 -37.16 -5.52
N PRO A 947 23.38 -38.31 -6.14
CA PRO A 947 24.74 -38.86 -6.09
C PRO A 947 25.74 -38.02 -6.90
N SER A 948 25.26 -37.23 -7.86
CA SER A 948 26.02 -36.21 -8.55
C SER A 948 25.80 -34.84 -7.89
N GLU A 949 26.85 -34.03 -7.79
CA GLU A 949 26.75 -32.64 -7.29
C GLU A 949 25.81 -31.77 -8.16
N GLY A 950 25.58 -32.16 -9.42
CA GLY A 950 24.66 -31.49 -10.32
C GLY A 950 23.17 -31.80 -10.09
N ASP A 951 22.83 -32.80 -9.28
CA ASP A 951 21.44 -33.12 -8.94
C ASP A 951 20.98 -32.29 -7.73
N VAL A 952 20.08 -31.33 -7.97
CA VAL A 952 19.69 -30.33 -6.96
C VAL A 952 18.18 -30.27 -6.74
N VAL A 953 17.79 -29.76 -5.57
CA VAL A 953 16.46 -29.19 -5.34
C VAL A 953 16.56 -27.68 -5.21
N LEU A 954 15.48 -27.00 -5.58
CA LEU A 954 15.34 -25.56 -5.47
C LEU A 954 14.63 -25.23 -4.17
N VAL A 955 15.36 -24.67 -3.20
CA VAL A 955 14.87 -24.41 -1.85
C VAL A 955 14.54 -22.94 -1.67
N VAL A 956 13.38 -22.65 -1.09
CA VAL A 956 13.06 -21.37 -0.48
C VAL A 956 12.77 -21.61 1.01
N SER A 957 13.45 -20.88 1.87
CA SER A 957 13.25 -20.92 3.32
C SER A 957 12.89 -19.54 3.86
N ARG A 958 12.45 -19.48 5.12
CA ARG A 958 12.26 -18.20 5.83
C ARG A 958 13.54 -17.35 5.88
N ALA A 959 14.71 -17.98 6.03
CA ALA A 959 15.98 -17.26 6.03
C ALA A 959 16.30 -16.68 4.63
N ASP A 960 16.01 -17.45 3.57
CA ASP A 960 16.14 -16.96 2.19
C ASP A 960 15.18 -15.80 1.93
N ALA A 961 14.02 -15.78 2.60
CA ALA A 961 13.03 -14.73 2.45
C ALA A 961 13.52 -13.35 2.91
N ASP A 962 14.35 -13.30 3.95
CA ASP A 962 14.99 -12.06 4.41
C ASP A 962 16.06 -11.60 3.41
N ALA A 963 16.87 -12.54 2.90
CA ALA A 963 17.93 -12.22 1.94
C ALA A 963 17.39 -11.80 0.56
N LYS A 964 16.30 -12.41 0.10
CA LYS A 964 15.75 -12.26 -1.27
C LYS A 964 14.45 -11.47 -1.34
N ALA A 965 14.05 -10.83 -0.24
CA ALA A 965 12.80 -10.07 -0.16
C ALA A 965 11.52 -10.87 -0.48
N VAL A 966 11.51 -12.18 -0.20
CA VAL A 966 10.31 -13.02 -0.40
C VAL A 966 9.32 -12.74 0.74
N HIS A 967 8.06 -12.49 0.41
CA HIS A 967 7.00 -12.22 1.38
C HIS A 967 6.42 -13.52 1.94
N TRP A 968 6.23 -13.52 3.25
CA TRP A 968 5.61 -14.61 4.00
C TRP A 968 4.54 -14.06 4.93
N VAL A 969 3.51 -14.86 5.19
CA VAL A 969 2.46 -14.55 6.14
C VAL A 969 2.61 -15.47 7.34
N ASN A 970 2.69 -14.90 8.54
CA ASN A 970 2.89 -15.65 9.79
C ASN A 970 1.58 -15.89 10.56
N GLY A 971 1.49 -16.91 11.39
CA GLY A 971 0.30 -17.14 12.20
C GLY A 971 0.54 -17.98 13.45
N ALA A 972 -0.38 -17.87 14.41
CA ALA A 972 -0.37 -18.65 15.64
C ALA A 972 -1.20 -19.94 15.57
N SER A 973 -1.95 -20.13 14.49
CA SER A 973 -2.81 -21.28 14.25
C SER A 973 -3.06 -21.49 12.76
N GLU A 974 -3.58 -22.66 12.40
CA GLU A 974 -4.10 -22.94 11.06
C GLU A 974 -5.14 -21.88 10.65
N SER A 975 -6.12 -21.64 11.52
CA SER A 975 -7.20 -20.66 11.30
C SER A 975 -6.68 -19.25 11.00
N ASP A 976 -5.62 -18.78 11.65
CA ASP A 976 -5.04 -17.44 11.42
C ASP A 976 -4.40 -17.27 10.03
N LEU A 977 -4.03 -18.38 9.38
CA LEU A 977 -3.44 -18.37 8.04
C LEU A 977 -4.46 -18.73 6.96
N LEU A 978 -5.42 -19.60 7.26
CA LEU A 978 -6.48 -19.93 6.29
C LEU A 978 -7.36 -18.74 5.96
N VAL A 979 -7.45 -17.73 6.82
CA VAL A 979 -8.11 -16.46 6.44
C VAL A 979 -7.44 -15.75 5.26
N THR A 980 -6.15 -16.00 5.02
CA THR A 980 -5.42 -15.48 3.86
C THR A 980 -5.76 -16.27 2.59
N TYR A 981 -5.87 -17.60 2.70
CA TYR A 981 -6.27 -18.51 1.61
C TYR A 981 -7.50 -19.35 2.01
N PRO A 982 -8.70 -18.73 2.09
CA PRO A 982 -9.86 -19.33 2.74
C PRO A 982 -10.46 -20.52 2.00
N LEU A 983 -10.52 -20.50 0.67
CA LEU A 983 -11.21 -21.52 -0.10
C LEU A 983 -10.28 -22.69 -0.50
N PRO A 984 -10.85 -23.88 -0.74
CA PRO A 984 -10.08 -25.03 -1.20
C PRO A 984 -9.45 -24.80 -2.57
N VAL A 985 -8.26 -25.38 -2.79
CA VAL A 985 -7.56 -25.35 -4.09
C VAL A 985 -7.82 -26.65 -4.86
N GLU A 986 -8.41 -26.55 -6.05
CA GLU A 986 -8.81 -27.70 -6.88
C GLU A 986 -7.65 -28.68 -7.16
N ALA A 987 -6.44 -28.18 -7.36
CA ALA A 987 -5.27 -29.00 -7.64
C ALA A 987 -4.86 -29.91 -6.46
N TYR A 988 -5.17 -29.54 -5.22
CA TYR A 988 -4.58 -30.15 -4.02
C TYR A 988 -5.62 -30.73 -3.04
N GLU A 989 -6.88 -30.32 -3.15
CA GLU A 989 -7.94 -30.70 -2.21
C GLU A 989 -9.02 -31.54 -2.89
N ASP A 990 -9.66 -32.43 -2.13
CA ASP A 990 -10.77 -33.28 -2.57
C ASP A 990 -12.02 -32.42 -2.74
N MET A 991 -12.36 -32.11 -4.00
CA MET A 991 -13.55 -31.31 -4.32
C MET A 991 -14.88 -32.02 -4.02
N SER A 992 -14.86 -33.35 -3.84
CA SER A 992 -16.05 -34.16 -3.52
C SER A 992 -16.31 -34.27 -2.02
N ALA A 993 -15.32 -33.90 -1.19
CA ALA A 993 -15.43 -33.88 0.25
C ALA A 993 -16.50 -32.91 0.75
N GLU A 994 -17.24 -33.31 1.78
CA GLU A 994 -18.02 -32.37 2.59
C GLU A 994 -17.10 -31.33 3.23
N VAL A 995 -17.50 -30.06 3.18
CA VAL A 995 -16.77 -28.95 3.79
C VAL A 995 -16.69 -29.19 5.30
N ARG A 996 -15.46 -29.27 5.81
CA ARG A 996 -15.16 -29.21 7.24
C ARG A 996 -14.68 -27.80 7.57
N TRP A 997 -15.13 -27.24 8.68
CA TRP A 997 -14.74 -25.91 9.11
C TRP A 997 -13.53 -25.96 10.05
N SER A 998 -12.56 -25.07 9.82
CA SER A 998 -11.44 -24.87 10.74
C SER A 998 -11.95 -24.32 12.07
N VAL A 999 -11.41 -24.85 13.17
CA VAL A 999 -11.81 -24.48 14.52
C VAL A 999 -10.79 -23.49 15.10
N PRO A 1000 -11.21 -22.31 15.58
CA PRO A 1000 -10.34 -21.38 16.29
C PRO A 1000 -9.80 -21.93 17.63
#